data_AF-A0A8J3RVX9-F1
#
_entry.id   AF-A0A8J3RVX9-F1
#
_cell.length_a   1.000
_cell.length_b   1.000
_cell.length_c   1.000
_cell.angle_alpha   90.00
_cell.angle_beta   90.00
_cell.angle_gamma   90.00
#
_symmetry.space_group_name_H-M   'P 1'
#
loop_
_entity.id
_entity.type
_entity.pdbx_description
1 polymer ?
#
loop_
_entity_poly.entity_id
_entity_poly.type
_entity_poly.pdbx_seq_one_letter_code
_entity_poly.pdbx_strand_id
1 'polypeptide(L)'
;MENNEPAAEDRGPRIQAGTGYPIGQLATAFVTALIHADEETRRRAEGRLRRWESVLRGMVSGTLSIGSRKPVAGLPVWATPQVVRGGFATGEAAAGGPLRPHEEETVRRAGLARDRRSVFAHHLTEPGLTELDALLDGGGYRMEVPEEAALPVVAWLVRAGDVPAALALLEEIGPYADRLRFAPAPADVPRLAPDVVWRETAGDARDALARRGPNDRIETMREALTVWNPLADEMLALWLETAEDGRVARVIGDEWLGRAAALLDRYRALAAAHPRCAKHRKPKENLAILRSSLEEVVAGRALSPRARGLLQHAVDAMLRRRGRPGSAPHSALRRRQADDASVPAHHTLARIVVGRLADLPQDRGVRSADALTGPVTAEEAAATGVPAGAAVPEAIRHVVRRSLAGTVEELIAAGVVPSAEVLARLIPQIAAAVTAAAYPDDALRSLMAANYRAFRNRRSLLLLDLERQVQIEELPWVRAVSAYRDSGGEPGEETSRETGRETRQETSRDSRRRDAGTALRRLGELALDGFPGTLPPNPLIRELAALGREAGQDLPWVEELAADIFTGSFSAKFPAAAKVAGELLGGSLYERYYGIDYRAVRAIADTRPHDRYAARTSRTFDGLCLSRSGAPQGSYSVAANGMVIEQAQILTTHNLATLVHRVGVRPAAGWRALADRAFTVAARLTSQLEHNPRPLSTIKDVAYAWRHMVFFMSLPGAGDPRGTAGLLSARLSEQPPGVRDRLAPALAGLVHVAAGGSFAPGGTADGGGRRLLGWSAGAHWLRPATIRRNG
;
A
#
# COMPACT_ATOMS: atom_id res chain seq x y z
N MET A 1 -59.91 -26.12 0.84
CA MET A 1 -58.72 -25.95 -0.01
C MET A 1 -58.51 -24.45 -0.13
N GLU A 2 -57.77 -23.90 0.82
CA GLU A 2 -57.42 -22.48 0.90
C GLU A 2 -55.92 -22.35 0.62
N ASN A 3 -55.59 -21.44 -0.29
CA ASN A 3 -54.23 -21.08 -0.69
C ASN A 3 -53.48 -20.50 0.50
N ASN A 4 -52.37 -21.13 0.85
CA ASN A 4 -51.45 -20.65 1.88
C ASN A 4 -50.22 -20.05 1.17
N GLU A 5 -50.31 -18.77 0.80
CA GLU A 5 -49.13 -17.96 0.48
C GLU A 5 -48.37 -17.69 1.79
N PRO A 6 -47.06 -17.96 1.87
CA PRO A 6 -46.28 -17.58 3.04
C PRO A 6 -46.17 -16.05 3.09
N ALA A 7 -46.69 -15.48 4.16
CA ALA A 7 -46.62 -14.06 4.49
C ALA A 7 -45.18 -13.53 4.35
N ALA A 8 -45.04 -12.40 3.66
CA ALA A 8 -43.81 -11.65 3.59
C ALA A 8 -43.40 -11.24 5.02
N GLU A 9 -42.37 -11.88 5.57
CA GLU A 9 -41.71 -11.44 6.79
C GLU A 9 -41.22 -10.00 6.59
N ASP A 10 -41.72 -9.12 7.46
CA ASP A 10 -41.36 -7.70 7.55
C ASP A 10 -39.86 -7.57 7.88
N ARG A 11 -39.06 -7.47 6.82
CA ARG A 11 -37.63 -7.21 6.91
C ARG A 11 -37.48 -5.76 7.38
N GLY A 12 -37.01 -5.57 8.62
CA GLY A 12 -36.60 -4.25 9.12
C GLY A 12 -35.70 -3.51 8.09
N PRO A 13 -35.71 -2.17 8.08
CA PRO A 13 -35.14 -1.38 7.00
C PRO A 13 -33.65 -1.71 6.78
N ARG A 14 -33.32 -2.34 5.65
CA ARG A 14 -31.94 -2.59 5.23
C ARG A 14 -31.22 -1.25 5.06
N ILE A 15 -30.06 -1.11 5.69
CA ILE A 15 -29.26 0.10 5.55
C ILE A 15 -28.62 0.08 4.16
N GLN A 16 -28.98 1.04 3.31
CA GLN A 16 -28.38 1.19 2.00
C GLN A 16 -27.21 2.18 2.05
N ALA A 17 -26.15 1.89 1.30
CA ALA A 17 -25.03 2.83 1.15
C ALA A 17 -25.51 4.08 0.38
N GLY A 18 -25.29 5.26 0.96
CA GLY A 18 -25.64 6.54 0.33
C GLY A 18 -24.79 6.88 -0.91
N THR A 19 -25.31 7.74 -1.78
CA THR A 19 -24.65 8.15 -3.05
C THR A 19 -23.60 9.25 -2.91
N GLY A 20 -23.51 9.91 -1.74
CA GLY A 20 -22.63 11.06 -1.52
C GLY A 20 -21.13 10.77 -1.72
N TYR A 21 -20.64 9.63 -1.22
CA TYR A 21 -19.23 9.23 -1.41
C TYR A 21 -18.91 8.91 -2.89
N PRO A 22 -19.71 8.09 -3.60
CA PRO A 22 -19.55 7.91 -5.04
C PRO A 22 -19.55 9.22 -5.85
N ILE A 23 -20.47 10.16 -5.56
CA ILE A 23 -20.52 11.48 -6.21
C ILE A 23 -19.23 12.26 -5.98
N GLY A 24 -18.72 12.30 -4.74
CA GLY A 24 -17.46 12.98 -4.43
C GLY A 24 -16.24 12.38 -5.15
N GLN A 25 -16.20 11.05 -5.30
CA GLN A 25 -15.14 10.36 -6.05
C GLN A 25 -15.24 10.63 -7.57
N LEU A 26 -16.46 10.68 -8.12
CA LEU A 26 -16.71 11.06 -9.51
C LEU A 26 -16.20 12.48 -9.79
N ALA A 27 -16.56 13.45 -8.93
CA ALA A 27 -16.11 14.85 -9.06
C ALA A 27 -14.58 14.97 -9.00
N THR A 28 -13.92 14.23 -8.10
CA THR A 28 -12.46 14.20 -8.00
C THR A 28 -11.81 13.64 -9.28
N ALA A 29 -12.38 12.57 -9.83
CA ALA A 29 -11.90 11.97 -11.07
C ALA A 29 -12.09 12.93 -12.27
N PHE A 30 -13.22 13.63 -12.34
CA PHE A 30 -13.52 14.62 -13.37
C PHE A 30 -12.52 15.78 -13.38
N VAL A 31 -12.28 16.40 -12.20
CA VAL A 31 -11.26 17.45 -12.07
C VAL A 31 -9.91 16.94 -12.55
N THR A 32 -9.48 15.75 -12.11
CA THR A 32 -8.19 15.20 -12.53
C THR A 32 -8.11 14.97 -14.05
N ALA A 33 -9.18 14.49 -14.68
CA ALA A 33 -9.22 14.25 -16.12
C ALA A 33 -9.11 15.56 -16.93
N LEU A 34 -9.68 16.66 -16.42
CA LEU A 34 -9.68 17.96 -17.09
C LEU A 34 -8.35 18.71 -16.96
N ILE A 35 -7.79 18.80 -15.75
CA ILE A 35 -6.72 19.78 -15.45
C ILE A 35 -5.32 19.18 -15.29
N HIS A 36 -5.17 17.85 -15.31
CA HIS A 36 -3.86 17.25 -15.04
C HIS A 36 -2.91 17.35 -16.25
N ALA A 37 -1.68 17.81 -16.02
CA ALA A 37 -0.70 18.06 -17.08
C ALA A 37 -0.23 16.78 -17.80
N ASP A 38 -0.13 15.66 -17.08
CA ASP A 38 0.24 14.35 -17.66
C ASP A 38 -0.96 13.65 -18.33
N GLU A 39 -0.82 13.34 -19.61
CA GLU A 39 -1.82 12.65 -20.45
C GLU A 39 -2.15 11.25 -19.94
N GLU A 40 -1.16 10.50 -19.45
CA GLU A 40 -1.42 9.16 -18.92
C GLU A 40 -2.29 9.23 -17.66
N THR A 41 -2.01 10.19 -16.79
CA THR A 41 -2.83 10.45 -15.60
C THR A 41 -4.24 10.92 -15.95
N ARG A 42 -4.42 11.73 -17.00
CA ARG A 42 -5.76 12.09 -17.52
C ARG A 42 -6.52 10.86 -17.99
N ARG A 43 -5.91 10.01 -18.83
CA ARG A 43 -6.51 8.75 -19.31
C ARG A 43 -6.88 7.81 -18.17
N ARG A 44 -6.03 7.68 -17.13
CA ARG A 44 -6.35 6.91 -15.92
C ARG A 44 -7.53 7.52 -15.15
N ALA A 45 -7.63 8.85 -15.11
CA ALA A 45 -8.73 9.56 -14.46
C ALA A 45 -10.06 9.38 -15.20
N GLU A 46 -10.06 9.42 -16.54
CA GLU A 46 -11.23 9.09 -17.36
C GLU A 46 -11.71 7.65 -17.11
N GLY A 47 -10.79 6.69 -17.00
CA GLY A 47 -11.14 5.32 -16.63
C GLY A 47 -11.75 5.22 -15.23
N ARG A 48 -11.30 6.04 -14.26
CA ARG A 48 -11.95 6.13 -12.94
C ARG A 48 -13.33 6.77 -13.03
N LEU A 49 -13.50 7.78 -13.88
CA LEU A 49 -14.77 8.47 -14.09
C LEU A 49 -15.83 7.50 -14.61
N ARG A 50 -15.53 6.74 -15.68
CA ARG A 50 -16.44 5.72 -16.23
C ARG A 50 -16.88 4.69 -15.18
N ARG A 51 -15.95 4.22 -14.35
CA ARG A 51 -16.27 3.26 -13.28
C ARG A 51 -17.19 3.84 -12.21
N TRP A 52 -16.95 5.09 -11.77
CA TRP A 52 -17.84 5.72 -10.78
C TRP A 52 -19.20 6.08 -11.34
N GLU A 53 -19.28 6.44 -12.62
CA GLU A 53 -20.55 6.62 -13.33
C GLU A 53 -21.34 5.30 -13.38
N SER A 54 -20.68 4.19 -13.72
CA SER A 54 -21.28 2.85 -13.74
C SER A 54 -21.81 2.45 -12.36
N VAL A 55 -21.06 2.70 -11.28
CA VAL A 55 -21.53 2.50 -9.89
C VAL A 55 -22.81 3.29 -9.62
N LEU A 56 -22.82 4.59 -9.92
CA LEU A 56 -23.97 5.46 -9.65
C LEU A 56 -25.21 5.04 -10.46
N ARG A 57 -25.03 4.76 -11.76
CA ARG A 57 -26.11 4.28 -12.63
C ARG A 57 -26.66 2.94 -12.13
N GLY A 58 -25.78 2.03 -11.69
CA GLY A 58 -26.17 0.74 -11.15
C GLY A 58 -26.96 0.86 -9.83
N MET A 59 -26.55 1.78 -8.94
CA MET A 59 -27.29 2.07 -7.71
C MET A 59 -28.68 2.65 -7.99
N VAL A 60 -28.78 3.61 -8.92
CA VAL A 60 -30.07 4.25 -9.28
C VAL A 60 -31.02 3.27 -9.99
N SER A 61 -30.49 2.40 -10.85
CA SER A 61 -31.30 1.40 -11.59
C SER A 61 -31.68 0.19 -10.75
N GLY A 62 -31.16 0.04 -9.53
CA GLY A 62 -31.37 -1.15 -8.69
C GLY A 62 -30.61 -2.40 -9.15
N THR A 63 -29.81 -2.30 -10.21
CA THR A 63 -28.94 -3.41 -10.67
C THR A 63 -27.76 -3.65 -9.73
N LEU A 64 -27.42 -2.65 -8.89
CA LEU A 64 -26.43 -2.76 -7.82
C LEU A 64 -27.07 -2.62 -6.43
N SER A 65 -26.80 -3.60 -5.57
CA SER A 65 -27.18 -3.61 -4.15
C SER A 65 -25.94 -3.43 -3.27
N ILE A 66 -25.42 -2.20 -3.21
CA ILE A 66 -24.21 -1.89 -2.44
C ILE A 66 -24.48 -2.07 -0.93
N GLY A 67 -23.56 -2.74 -0.23
CA GLY A 67 -23.73 -3.16 1.16
C GLY A 67 -24.09 -4.64 1.32
N SER A 68 -24.39 -5.35 0.21
CA SER A 68 -24.70 -6.77 0.22
C SER A 68 -23.57 -7.64 -0.34
N ARG A 69 -23.50 -8.89 0.12
CA ARG A 69 -22.64 -9.97 -0.38
C ARG A 69 -22.95 -10.39 -1.82
N LYS A 70 -24.13 -10.03 -2.34
CA LYS A 70 -24.53 -10.22 -3.74
C LYS A 70 -24.82 -8.86 -4.38
N PRO A 71 -23.79 -8.03 -4.62
CA PRO A 71 -24.01 -6.63 -4.99
C PRO A 71 -24.42 -6.43 -6.45
N VAL A 72 -24.27 -7.44 -7.32
CA VAL A 72 -24.56 -7.32 -8.76
C VAL A 72 -25.68 -8.27 -9.16
N ALA A 73 -26.74 -7.73 -9.75
CA ALA A 73 -27.84 -8.53 -10.29
C ALA A 73 -27.35 -9.48 -11.41
N GLY A 74 -27.84 -10.73 -11.41
CA GLY A 74 -27.50 -11.72 -12.44
C GLY A 74 -26.08 -12.30 -12.36
N LEU A 75 -25.29 -11.99 -11.33
CA LEU A 75 -24.07 -12.71 -10.99
C LEU A 75 -24.30 -13.60 -9.75
N PRO A 76 -23.69 -14.79 -9.69
CA PRO A 76 -23.75 -15.65 -8.52
C PRO A 76 -22.88 -15.06 -7.41
N VAL A 77 -23.14 -15.45 -6.16
CA VAL A 77 -22.42 -14.92 -4.99
C VAL A 77 -20.92 -15.21 -5.08
N TRP A 78 -20.52 -16.36 -5.64
CA TRP A 78 -19.11 -16.74 -5.77
C TRP A 78 -18.34 -15.96 -6.83
N ALA A 79 -19.02 -15.30 -7.78
CA ALA A 79 -18.34 -14.56 -8.84
C ALA A 79 -17.71 -13.29 -8.28
N THR A 80 -16.43 -13.09 -8.60
CA THR A 80 -15.62 -11.96 -8.17
C THR A 80 -16.07 -10.70 -8.91
N PRO A 81 -16.70 -9.73 -8.23
CA PRO A 81 -17.08 -8.48 -8.87
C PRO A 81 -15.83 -7.61 -9.07
N GLN A 82 -15.86 -6.76 -10.10
CA GLN A 82 -14.93 -5.66 -10.21
C GLN A 82 -15.31 -4.59 -9.17
N VAL A 83 -14.34 -4.18 -8.35
CA VAL A 83 -14.58 -3.30 -7.19
C VAL A 83 -13.67 -2.07 -7.23
N VAL A 84 -14.25 -0.89 -7.03
CA VAL A 84 -13.51 0.38 -6.90
C VAL A 84 -13.20 0.71 -5.44
N ARG A 85 -12.48 1.83 -5.22
CA ARG A 85 -12.05 2.26 -3.89
C ARG A 85 -13.26 2.41 -2.95
N GLY A 86 -13.14 1.84 -1.74
CA GLY A 86 -14.21 1.86 -0.75
C GLY A 86 -15.15 0.65 -0.81
N GLY A 87 -14.87 -0.35 -1.65
CA GLY A 87 -15.62 -1.61 -1.69
C GLY A 87 -16.86 -1.60 -2.58
N PHE A 88 -17.03 -0.59 -3.43
CA PHE A 88 -18.19 -0.48 -4.33
C PHE A 88 -17.99 -1.36 -5.57
N ALA A 89 -18.92 -2.29 -5.81
CA ALA A 89 -18.96 -3.07 -7.04
C ALA A 89 -19.36 -2.18 -8.23
N THR A 90 -18.75 -2.40 -9.39
CA THR A 90 -19.06 -1.64 -10.63
C THR A 90 -20.21 -2.23 -11.43
N GLY A 91 -20.57 -3.50 -11.17
CA GLY A 91 -21.56 -4.24 -11.98
C GLY A 91 -20.96 -5.22 -12.97
N GLU A 92 -19.64 -5.15 -13.18
CA GLU A 92 -18.91 -6.12 -13.99
C GLU A 92 -18.28 -7.21 -13.12
N ALA A 93 -18.05 -8.39 -13.70
CA ALA A 93 -17.24 -9.45 -13.10
C ALA A 93 -15.76 -9.27 -13.47
N ALA A 94 -14.85 -9.54 -12.54
CA ALA A 94 -13.41 -9.47 -12.76
C ALA A 94 -12.92 -10.49 -13.79
N ALA A 95 -13.56 -11.67 -13.84
CA ALA A 95 -13.33 -12.70 -14.85
C ALA A 95 -14.02 -12.41 -16.20
N GLY A 96 -14.79 -11.32 -16.30
CA GLY A 96 -15.50 -10.94 -17.52
C GLY A 96 -14.73 -10.01 -18.46
N GLY A 97 -15.46 -9.35 -19.36
CA GLY A 97 -14.93 -8.42 -20.36
C GLY A 97 -14.52 -9.09 -21.68
N PRO A 98 -13.78 -8.39 -22.56
CA PRO A 98 -13.30 -8.92 -23.83
C PRO A 98 -12.41 -10.15 -23.66
N LEU A 99 -12.24 -10.95 -24.73
CA LEU A 99 -11.30 -12.07 -24.75
C LEU A 99 -9.87 -11.58 -24.47
N ARG A 100 -9.15 -12.31 -23.61
CA ARG A 100 -7.74 -12.06 -23.30
C ARG A 100 -6.83 -12.63 -24.37
N PRO A 101 -5.56 -12.18 -24.47
CA PRO A 101 -4.64 -12.67 -25.51
C PRO A 101 -4.49 -14.19 -25.58
N HIS A 102 -4.51 -14.90 -24.45
CA HIS A 102 -4.46 -16.36 -24.42
C HIS A 102 -5.79 -17.01 -24.85
N GLU A 103 -6.94 -16.40 -24.58
CA GLU A 103 -8.23 -16.86 -25.11
C GLU A 103 -8.29 -16.66 -26.63
N GLU A 104 -7.75 -15.54 -27.14
CA GLU A 104 -7.65 -15.27 -28.58
C GLU A 104 -6.69 -16.25 -29.30
N GLU A 105 -5.60 -16.65 -28.63
CA GLU A 105 -4.72 -17.72 -29.10
C GLU A 105 -5.47 -19.05 -29.23
N THR A 106 -6.23 -19.45 -28.20
CA THR A 106 -7.06 -20.66 -28.25
C THR A 106 -8.08 -20.59 -29.39
N VAL A 107 -8.78 -19.47 -29.55
CA VAL A 107 -9.71 -19.25 -30.67
C VAL A 107 -9.03 -19.47 -32.01
N ARG A 108 -7.86 -18.88 -32.22
CA ARG A 108 -7.12 -18.98 -33.48
C ARG A 108 -6.60 -20.39 -33.74
N ARG A 109 -6.02 -21.05 -32.72
CA ARG A 109 -5.42 -22.38 -32.84
C ARG A 109 -6.45 -23.48 -33.06
N ALA A 110 -7.60 -23.41 -32.38
CA ALA A 110 -8.65 -24.40 -32.47
C ALA A 110 -9.74 -24.07 -33.51
N GLY A 111 -9.60 -22.96 -34.24
CA GLY A 111 -10.55 -22.56 -35.29
C GLY A 111 -11.96 -22.24 -34.76
N LEU A 112 -12.05 -21.64 -33.58
CA LEU A 112 -13.32 -21.39 -32.88
C LEU A 112 -13.98 -20.08 -33.33
N ALA A 113 -15.27 -19.92 -33.02
CA ALA A 113 -15.89 -18.61 -33.04
C ALA A 113 -15.25 -17.69 -31.98
N ARG A 114 -15.19 -16.38 -32.27
CA ARG A 114 -14.58 -15.38 -31.39
C ARG A 114 -15.51 -14.97 -30.25
N ASP A 115 -15.96 -15.94 -29.47
CA ASP A 115 -16.76 -15.75 -28.28
C ASP A 115 -16.33 -16.71 -27.16
N ARG A 116 -16.63 -16.33 -25.92
CA ARG A 116 -16.15 -17.06 -24.75
C ARG A 116 -16.82 -18.42 -24.56
N ARG A 117 -18.06 -18.58 -25.05
CA ARG A 117 -18.79 -19.84 -24.95
C ARG A 117 -18.13 -20.92 -25.81
N SER A 118 -17.64 -20.57 -26.99
CA SER A 118 -16.84 -21.50 -27.82
C SER A 118 -15.52 -21.90 -27.16
N VAL A 119 -14.80 -20.97 -26.52
CA VAL A 119 -13.58 -21.28 -25.76
C VAL A 119 -13.88 -22.22 -24.58
N PHE A 120 -14.94 -21.95 -23.83
CA PHE A 120 -15.40 -22.80 -22.74
C PHE A 120 -15.72 -24.22 -23.23
N ALA A 121 -16.51 -24.34 -24.30
CA ALA A 121 -16.87 -25.64 -24.88
C ALA A 121 -15.66 -26.42 -25.40
N HIS A 122 -14.68 -25.74 -26.00
CA HIS A 122 -13.44 -26.36 -26.47
C HIS A 122 -12.67 -27.04 -25.33
N HIS A 123 -12.56 -26.41 -24.16
CA HIS A 123 -11.90 -27.00 -22.99
C HIS A 123 -12.58 -28.27 -22.45
N LEU A 124 -13.83 -28.55 -22.83
CA LEU A 124 -14.55 -29.78 -22.46
C LEU A 124 -14.41 -30.89 -23.51
N THR A 125 -13.70 -30.64 -24.61
CA THR A 125 -13.35 -31.65 -25.61
C THR A 125 -12.09 -32.41 -25.18
N GLU A 126 -11.84 -33.59 -25.76
CA GLU A 126 -10.62 -34.38 -25.50
C GLU A 126 -9.31 -33.59 -25.74
N PRO A 127 -9.16 -32.83 -26.86
CA PRO A 127 -8.01 -31.92 -27.03
C PRO A 127 -7.92 -30.86 -25.93
N GLY A 128 -9.04 -30.25 -25.55
CA GLY A 128 -9.09 -29.20 -24.54
C GLY A 128 -8.75 -29.70 -23.13
N LEU A 129 -9.19 -30.90 -22.76
CA LEU A 129 -8.82 -31.57 -21.51
C LEU A 129 -7.32 -31.91 -21.49
N THR A 130 -6.78 -32.41 -22.61
CA THR A 130 -5.34 -32.71 -22.75
C THR A 130 -4.47 -31.46 -22.53
N GLU A 131 -4.93 -30.30 -23.01
CA GLU A 131 -4.25 -29.02 -22.77
C GLU A 131 -4.29 -28.60 -21.30
N LEU A 132 -5.43 -28.78 -20.64
CA LEU A 132 -5.57 -28.49 -19.22
C LEU A 132 -4.71 -29.43 -18.36
N ASP A 133 -4.64 -30.71 -18.71
CA ASP A 133 -3.75 -31.68 -18.05
C ASP A 133 -2.28 -31.31 -18.21
N ALA A 134 -1.86 -30.89 -19.41
CA ALA A 134 -0.49 -30.41 -19.62
C ALA A 134 -0.16 -29.18 -18.75
N LEU A 135 -1.12 -28.25 -18.57
CA LEU A 135 -0.97 -27.13 -17.65
C LEU A 135 -0.87 -27.60 -16.20
N LEU A 136 -1.72 -28.54 -15.78
CA LEU A 136 -1.74 -29.10 -14.43
C LEU A 136 -0.40 -29.79 -14.08
N ASP A 137 0.12 -30.62 -14.98
CA ASP A 137 1.35 -31.38 -14.77
C ASP A 137 2.59 -30.48 -14.79
N GLY A 138 2.62 -29.52 -15.71
CA GLY A 138 3.71 -28.55 -15.80
C GLY A 138 3.69 -27.49 -14.69
N GLY A 139 2.52 -27.20 -14.11
CA GLY A 139 2.32 -26.06 -13.22
C GLY A 139 2.56 -24.70 -13.91
N GLY A 140 2.64 -24.69 -15.24
CA GLY A 140 3.00 -23.55 -16.07
C GLY A 140 1.80 -22.67 -16.40
N TYR A 141 1.11 -22.16 -15.38
CA TYR A 141 -0.06 -21.31 -15.54
C TYR A 141 -0.11 -20.19 -14.50
N ARG A 142 -0.83 -19.12 -14.84
CA ARG A 142 -1.06 -17.98 -13.96
C ARG A 142 -2.55 -17.73 -13.81
N MET A 143 -2.96 -17.53 -12.56
CA MET A 143 -4.32 -17.11 -12.20
C MET A 143 -4.33 -15.65 -11.74
N GLU A 144 -5.12 -14.84 -12.41
CA GLU A 144 -5.46 -13.46 -12.02
C GLU A 144 -6.69 -13.43 -11.10
N VAL A 145 -7.66 -14.32 -11.35
CA VAL A 145 -8.93 -14.39 -10.63
C VAL A 145 -9.25 -15.85 -10.29
N PRO A 146 -9.91 -16.14 -9.16
CA PRO A 146 -10.08 -17.51 -8.71
C PRO A 146 -10.98 -18.36 -9.63
N GLU A 147 -11.85 -17.74 -10.43
CA GLU A 147 -12.69 -18.43 -11.43
C GLU A 147 -11.88 -19.23 -12.45
N GLU A 148 -10.65 -18.79 -12.75
CA GLU A 148 -9.77 -19.46 -13.72
C GLU A 148 -9.30 -20.85 -13.27
N ALA A 149 -9.59 -21.26 -12.03
CA ALA A 149 -9.33 -22.63 -11.57
C ALA A 149 -10.46 -23.60 -11.93
N ALA A 150 -11.63 -23.13 -12.35
CA ALA A 150 -12.80 -24.00 -12.48
C ALA A 150 -12.62 -25.09 -13.54
N LEU A 151 -12.18 -24.76 -14.76
CA LEU A 151 -11.95 -25.76 -15.80
C LEU A 151 -10.75 -26.68 -15.51
N PRO A 152 -9.61 -26.20 -14.97
CA PRO A 152 -8.57 -27.08 -14.47
C PRO A 152 -9.05 -28.06 -13.37
N VAL A 153 -9.95 -27.62 -12.48
CA VAL A 153 -10.58 -28.54 -11.50
C VAL A 153 -11.45 -29.58 -12.20
N VAL A 154 -12.24 -29.19 -13.21
CA VAL A 154 -13.01 -30.15 -14.03
C VAL A 154 -12.10 -31.19 -14.67
N ALA A 155 -11.01 -30.77 -15.32
CA ALA A 155 -10.03 -31.67 -15.91
C ALA A 155 -9.42 -32.62 -14.87
N TRP A 156 -9.03 -32.08 -13.71
CA TRP A 156 -8.49 -32.88 -12.62
C TRP A 156 -9.49 -33.91 -12.07
N LEU A 157 -10.77 -33.54 -11.91
CA LEU A 157 -11.83 -34.44 -11.42
C LEU A 157 -12.09 -35.58 -12.41
N VAL A 158 -12.13 -35.27 -13.72
CA VAL A 158 -12.24 -36.28 -14.79
C VAL A 158 -11.05 -37.25 -14.73
N ARG A 159 -9.83 -36.72 -14.60
CA ARG A 159 -8.60 -37.51 -14.46
C ARG A 159 -8.58 -38.37 -13.19
N ALA A 160 -9.16 -37.88 -12.10
CA ALA A 160 -9.31 -38.59 -10.84
C ALA A 160 -10.49 -39.59 -10.81
N GLY A 161 -11.26 -39.70 -11.90
CA GLY A 161 -12.40 -40.62 -12.03
C GLY A 161 -13.71 -40.13 -11.41
N ASP A 162 -13.76 -38.91 -10.85
CA ASP A 162 -14.98 -38.34 -10.24
C ASP A 162 -15.73 -37.46 -11.24
N VAL A 163 -16.26 -38.13 -12.26
CA VAL A 163 -17.12 -37.53 -13.28
C VAL A 163 -18.39 -36.90 -12.68
N PRO A 164 -19.07 -37.48 -11.67
CA PRO A 164 -20.23 -36.83 -11.04
C PRO A 164 -19.90 -35.45 -10.44
N ALA A 165 -18.79 -35.30 -9.72
CA ALA A 165 -18.38 -33.99 -9.19
C ALA A 165 -18.03 -33.00 -10.31
N ALA A 166 -17.39 -33.48 -11.39
CA ALA A 166 -17.09 -32.66 -12.56
C ALA A 166 -18.37 -32.13 -13.23
N LEU A 167 -19.38 -32.98 -13.43
CA LEU A 167 -20.67 -32.60 -14.00
C LEU A 167 -21.44 -31.63 -13.10
N ALA A 168 -21.49 -31.88 -11.79
CA ALA A 168 -22.12 -30.97 -10.84
C ALA A 168 -21.47 -29.57 -10.84
N LEU A 169 -20.14 -29.51 -10.96
CA LEU A 169 -19.43 -28.25 -11.10
C LEU A 169 -19.78 -27.54 -12.42
N LEU A 170 -19.87 -28.28 -13.53
CA LEU A 170 -20.25 -27.75 -14.84
C LEU A 170 -21.69 -27.21 -14.86
N GLU A 171 -22.62 -27.86 -14.17
CA GLU A 171 -23.99 -27.37 -14.00
C GLU A 171 -24.02 -26.01 -13.26
N GLU A 172 -23.17 -25.83 -12.26
CA GLU A 172 -23.11 -24.59 -11.48
C GLU A 172 -22.45 -23.42 -12.26
N ILE A 173 -21.41 -23.69 -13.06
CA ILE A 173 -20.66 -22.63 -13.79
C ILE A 173 -21.15 -22.40 -15.22
N GLY A 174 -21.74 -23.42 -15.86
CA GLY A 174 -22.18 -23.41 -17.25
C GLY A 174 -23.10 -22.23 -17.64
N PRO A 175 -24.05 -21.79 -16.80
CA PRO A 175 -24.88 -20.61 -17.07
C PRO A 175 -24.09 -19.31 -17.30
N TYR A 176 -22.80 -19.27 -16.97
CA TYR A 176 -21.94 -18.10 -17.07
C TYR A 176 -20.82 -18.25 -18.11
N ALA A 177 -20.81 -19.33 -18.90
CA ALA A 177 -19.76 -19.67 -19.86
C ALA A 177 -19.55 -18.61 -20.97
N ASP A 178 -20.57 -17.85 -21.34
CA ASP A 178 -20.45 -16.74 -22.31
C ASP A 178 -19.88 -15.46 -21.68
N ARG A 179 -19.87 -15.35 -20.34
CA ARG A 179 -19.55 -14.11 -19.62
C ARG A 179 -18.24 -14.17 -18.85
N LEU A 180 -17.91 -15.32 -18.24
CA LEU A 180 -16.79 -15.46 -17.31
C LEU A 180 -15.71 -16.38 -17.86
N ARG A 181 -14.46 -16.01 -17.66
CA ARG A 181 -13.29 -16.83 -17.96
C ARG A 181 -13.06 -17.86 -16.84
N PHE A 182 -12.89 -19.12 -17.23
CA PHE A 182 -12.73 -20.25 -16.31
C PHE A 182 -11.44 -21.08 -16.49
N ALA A 183 -10.57 -20.67 -17.42
CA ALA A 183 -9.25 -21.28 -17.65
C ALA A 183 -8.14 -20.23 -17.43
N PRO A 184 -6.97 -20.63 -16.91
CA PRO A 184 -5.87 -19.73 -16.63
C PRO A 184 -5.03 -19.47 -17.89
N ALA A 185 -4.20 -18.43 -17.84
CA ALA A 185 -3.22 -18.19 -18.90
C ALA A 185 -2.00 -19.12 -18.72
N PRO A 186 -1.48 -19.76 -19.78
CA PRO A 186 -0.17 -20.43 -19.74
C PRO A 186 0.94 -19.45 -19.35
N ALA A 187 1.96 -19.94 -18.62
CA ALA A 187 3.07 -19.14 -18.14
C ALA A 187 4.36 -19.97 -17.99
N ASP A 188 5.50 -19.39 -18.36
CA ASP A 188 6.83 -19.98 -18.13
C ASP A 188 7.24 -19.82 -16.66
N VAL A 189 6.88 -20.78 -15.81
CA VAL A 189 7.13 -20.68 -14.36
C VAL A 189 8.14 -21.72 -13.88
N PRO A 190 9.44 -21.37 -13.71
CA PRO A 190 10.29 -22.11 -12.78
C PRO A 190 9.73 -22.02 -11.35
N ARG A 191 9.57 -23.15 -10.67
CA ARG A 191 9.17 -23.22 -9.24
C ARG A 191 10.26 -22.55 -8.38
N LEU A 192 9.98 -21.34 -7.87
CA LEU A 192 10.79 -20.75 -6.80
C LEU A 192 10.48 -21.46 -5.48
N ALA A 193 11.41 -21.40 -4.52
CA ALA A 193 11.17 -21.88 -3.17
C ALA A 193 9.93 -21.18 -2.58
N PRO A 194 9.01 -21.91 -1.89
CA PRO A 194 7.73 -21.36 -1.46
C PRO A 194 7.80 -20.13 -0.55
N ASP A 195 8.92 -19.95 0.14
CA ASP A 195 9.21 -18.89 1.10
C ASP A 195 9.86 -17.63 0.49
N VAL A 196 10.29 -17.70 -0.77
CA VAL A 196 10.85 -16.55 -1.50
C VAL A 196 9.71 -15.72 -2.08
N VAL A 197 9.58 -14.50 -1.57
CA VAL A 197 8.55 -13.53 -1.99
C VAL A 197 9.21 -12.26 -2.53
N TRP A 198 8.43 -11.42 -3.22
CA TRP A 198 8.87 -10.09 -3.64
C TRP A 198 7.68 -9.13 -3.61
N ARG A 199 7.97 -7.86 -3.34
CA ARG A 199 6.95 -6.81 -3.27
C ARG A 199 6.49 -6.34 -4.65
N GLU A 200 7.43 -6.22 -5.58
CA GLU A 200 7.24 -5.72 -6.95
C GLU A 200 8.10 -6.54 -7.90
N THR A 201 7.67 -6.65 -9.16
CA THR A 201 8.46 -7.40 -10.16
C THR A 201 9.58 -6.54 -10.75
N ALA A 202 10.51 -7.17 -11.46
CA ALA A 202 11.49 -6.49 -12.30
C ALA A 202 10.80 -5.59 -13.34
N GLY A 203 9.68 -6.04 -13.91
CA GLY A 203 8.84 -5.26 -14.81
C GLY A 203 8.23 -4.03 -14.15
N ASP A 204 7.70 -4.14 -12.93
CA ASP A 204 7.18 -2.99 -12.18
C ASP A 204 8.26 -1.92 -11.94
N ALA A 205 9.45 -2.36 -11.52
CA ALA A 205 10.60 -1.47 -11.29
C ALA A 205 11.07 -0.82 -12.59
N ARG A 206 11.15 -1.60 -13.68
CA ARG A 206 11.52 -1.14 -15.01
C ARG A 206 10.55 -0.06 -15.49
N ASP A 207 9.25 -0.35 -15.44
CA ASP A 207 8.22 0.56 -15.91
C ASP A 207 8.17 1.84 -15.04
N ALA A 208 8.40 1.72 -13.72
CA ALA A 208 8.51 2.88 -12.84
C ALA A 208 9.70 3.79 -13.15
N LEU A 209 10.84 3.22 -13.55
CA LEU A 209 12.02 3.97 -13.97
C LEU A 209 11.87 4.53 -15.39
N ALA A 210 11.26 3.78 -16.31
CA ALA A 210 11.02 4.19 -17.69
C ALA A 210 10.10 5.42 -17.79
N ARG A 211 9.18 5.59 -16.84
CA ARG A 211 8.31 6.79 -16.74
C ARG A 211 9.06 8.07 -16.32
N ARG A 212 10.32 8.00 -15.91
CA ARG A 212 11.08 9.20 -15.50
C ARG A 212 11.50 10.01 -16.72
N GLY A 213 10.99 11.23 -16.82
CA GLY A 213 11.37 12.20 -17.84
C GLY A 213 12.43 13.21 -17.36
N PRO A 214 12.89 14.08 -18.28
CA PRO A 214 13.69 15.25 -17.94
C PRO A 214 12.97 16.14 -16.92
N ASN A 215 13.74 16.75 -16.01
CA ASN A 215 13.21 17.75 -15.09
C ASN A 215 13.50 19.14 -15.67
N ASP A 216 12.47 19.84 -16.13
CA ASP A 216 12.61 21.14 -16.79
C ASP A 216 13.41 22.15 -15.98
N ARG A 217 13.34 22.11 -14.63
CA ARG A 217 14.12 23.01 -13.77
C ARG A 217 15.61 22.71 -13.83
N ILE A 218 15.97 21.43 -13.84
CA ILE A 218 17.37 20.99 -13.93
C ILE A 218 17.92 21.27 -15.33
N GLU A 219 17.13 20.96 -16.37
CA GLU A 219 17.51 21.22 -17.75
C GLU A 219 17.67 22.72 -18.04
N THR A 220 16.77 23.56 -17.50
CA THR A 220 16.88 25.02 -17.54
C THR A 220 18.13 25.51 -16.81
N MET A 221 18.45 24.93 -15.66
CA MET A 221 19.67 25.25 -14.91
C MET A 221 20.91 24.88 -15.72
N ARG A 222 21.00 23.68 -16.29
CA ARG A 222 22.13 23.27 -17.12
C ARG A 222 22.35 24.21 -18.28
N GLU A 223 21.30 24.53 -19.02
CA GLU A 223 21.38 25.48 -20.13
C GLU A 223 21.88 26.86 -19.65
N ALA A 224 21.43 27.31 -18.48
CA ALA A 224 21.94 28.54 -17.87
C ALA A 224 23.44 28.47 -17.54
N LEU A 225 23.92 27.34 -17.01
CA LEU A 225 25.31 27.15 -16.61
C LEU A 225 26.26 26.94 -17.80
N THR A 226 25.84 26.21 -18.83
CA THR A 226 26.72 25.80 -19.96
C THR A 226 26.65 26.73 -21.14
N VAL A 227 25.54 27.45 -21.35
CA VAL A 227 25.34 28.33 -22.51
C VAL A 227 25.32 29.79 -22.09
N TRP A 228 24.37 30.15 -21.22
CA TRP A 228 24.08 31.57 -20.95
C TRP A 228 25.11 32.24 -20.05
N ASN A 229 25.62 31.52 -19.06
CA ASN A 229 26.63 32.03 -18.14
C ASN A 229 27.99 32.30 -18.83
N PRO A 230 28.50 31.42 -19.71
CA PRO A 230 29.69 31.70 -20.53
C PRO A 230 29.46 32.88 -21.49
N LEU A 231 28.34 32.90 -22.22
CA LEU A 231 28.03 34.00 -23.15
C LEU A 231 27.96 35.36 -22.42
N ALA A 232 27.39 35.37 -21.22
CA ALA A 232 27.36 36.59 -20.40
C ALA A 232 28.76 37.08 -19.99
N ASP A 233 29.72 36.18 -19.81
CA ASP A 233 31.09 36.57 -19.49
C ASP A 233 31.84 37.07 -20.70
N GLU A 234 31.60 36.49 -21.88
CA GLU A 234 32.14 37.01 -23.14
C GLU A 234 31.62 38.42 -23.42
N MET A 235 30.32 38.65 -23.25
CA MET A 235 29.74 40.00 -23.37
C MET A 235 30.30 40.96 -22.32
N LEU A 236 30.47 40.50 -21.07
CA LEU A 236 31.09 41.32 -20.03
C LEU A 236 32.54 41.67 -20.38
N ALA A 237 33.34 40.70 -20.83
CA ALA A 237 34.74 40.90 -21.22
C ALA A 237 34.83 41.93 -22.35
N LEU A 238 33.99 41.80 -23.38
CA LEU A 238 33.92 42.74 -24.49
C LEU A 238 33.56 44.16 -24.01
N TRP A 239 32.60 44.30 -23.09
CA TRP A 239 32.26 45.61 -22.52
C TRP A 239 33.38 46.23 -21.67
N LEU A 240 34.17 45.42 -20.95
CA LEU A 240 35.29 45.89 -20.15
C LEU A 240 36.44 46.46 -21.00
N GLU A 241 36.58 46.06 -22.26
CA GLU A 241 37.55 46.63 -23.20
C GLU A 241 37.21 48.09 -23.57
N THR A 242 35.95 48.49 -23.46
CA THR A 242 35.50 49.87 -23.75
C THR A 242 35.64 50.83 -22.56
N ALA A 243 36.19 50.35 -21.45
CA ALA A 243 36.20 51.06 -20.18
C ALA A 243 37.34 52.07 -20.08
N GLU A 244 37.01 53.29 -19.70
CA GLU A 244 37.95 54.36 -19.36
C GLU A 244 37.53 54.98 -18.02
N ASP A 245 38.47 55.21 -17.10
CA ASP A 245 38.20 55.66 -15.73
C ASP A 245 37.10 54.85 -14.99
N GLY A 246 37.09 53.54 -15.22
CA GLY A 246 36.11 52.63 -14.62
C GLY A 246 34.69 52.70 -15.19
N ARG A 247 34.47 53.47 -16.26
CA ARG A 247 33.17 53.57 -16.94
C ARG A 247 33.20 52.90 -18.31
N VAL A 248 32.25 51.99 -18.58
CA VAL A 248 32.12 51.29 -19.88
C VAL A 248 31.44 52.16 -20.94
N ALA A 249 31.55 51.75 -22.21
CA ALA A 249 31.05 52.44 -23.40
C ALA A 249 31.69 53.82 -23.62
N ARG A 250 33.00 53.95 -23.35
CA ARG A 250 33.78 55.18 -23.56
C ARG A 250 34.62 55.12 -24.83
N VAL A 251 35.34 54.03 -25.02
CA VAL A 251 36.19 53.81 -26.19
C VAL A 251 35.55 52.72 -27.05
N ILE A 252 35.03 53.11 -28.22
CA ILE A 252 34.41 52.20 -29.18
C ILE A 252 35.10 52.44 -30.54
N GLY A 253 35.73 51.40 -31.07
CA GLY A 253 36.38 51.41 -32.38
C GLY A 253 35.78 50.38 -33.33
N ASP A 254 36.13 50.47 -34.61
CA ASP A 254 35.56 49.63 -35.68
C ASP A 254 35.81 48.14 -35.48
N GLU A 255 37.00 47.76 -35.00
CA GLU A 255 37.35 46.36 -34.69
C GLU A 255 36.49 45.81 -33.54
N TRP A 256 36.20 46.63 -32.53
CA TRP A 256 35.32 46.26 -31.43
C TRP A 256 33.87 46.08 -31.91
N LEU A 257 33.39 46.97 -32.80
CA LEU A 257 32.06 46.87 -33.40
C LEU A 257 31.89 45.58 -34.22
N GLY A 258 32.93 45.17 -34.96
CA GLY A 258 32.94 43.88 -35.66
C GLY A 258 32.79 42.67 -34.72
N ARG A 259 33.54 42.65 -33.61
CA ARG A 259 33.44 41.59 -32.59
C ARG A 259 32.09 41.61 -31.84
N ALA A 260 31.56 42.80 -31.59
CA ALA A 260 30.23 43.00 -30.99
C ALA A 260 29.11 42.44 -31.89
N ALA A 261 29.15 42.71 -33.19
CA ALA A 261 28.19 42.18 -34.15
C ALA A 261 28.24 40.64 -34.21
N ALA A 262 29.43 40.06 -34.30
CA ALA A 262 29.62 38.61 -34.29
C ALA A 262 29.08 37.95 -33.01
N LEU A 263 29.26 38.58 -31.83
CA LEU A 263 28.76 38.08 -30.57
C LEU A 263 27.22 38.15 -30.47
N LEU A 264 26.59 39.16 -31.10
CA LEU A 264 25.13 39.23 -31.22
C LEU A 264 24.57 38.16 -32.16
N ASP A 265 25.25 37.83 -33.25
CA ASP A 265 24.86 36.73 -34.13
C ASP A 265 24.96 35.38 -33.43
N ARG A 266 26.04 35.16 -32.67
CA ARG A 266 26.17 33.98 -31.81
C ARG A 266 25.07 33.91 -30.76
N TYR A 267 24.71 35.03 -30.14
CA TYR A 267 23.56 35.08 -29.22
C TYR A 267 22.26 34.63 -29.92
N ARG A 268 21.98 35.11 -31.14
CA ARG A 268 20.76 34.74 -31.89
C ARG A 268 20.74 33.25 -32.20
N ALA A 269 21.87 32.68 -32.63
CA ALA A 269 22.01 31.24 -32.86
C ALA A 269 21.77 30.42 -31.57
N LEU A 270 22.40 30.83 -30.46
CA LEU A 270 22.21 30.16 -29.16
C LEU A 270 20.76 30.29 -28.65
N ALA A 271 20.12 31.44 -28.83
CA ALA A 271 18.72 31.65 -28.43
C ALA A 271 17.73 30.80 -29.22
N ALA A 272 18.03 30.49 -30.48
CA ALA A 272 17.25 29.56 -31.28
C ALA A 272 17.47 28.10 -30.85
N ALA A 273 18.71 27.71 -30.55
CA ALA A 273 19.07 26.34 -30.18
C ALA A 273 18.73 25.97 -28.72
N HIS A 274 18.67 26.95 -27.82
CA HIS A 274 18.57 26.76 -26.37
C HIS A 274 17.37 27.54 -25.79
N PRO A 275 16.14 27.00 -25.90
CA PRO A 275 14.93 27.74 -25.55
C PRO A 275 14.52 27.65 -24.08
N ARG A 276 15.12 26.77 -23.27
CA ARG A 276 14.57 26.39 -21.94
C ARG A 276 14.79 27.49 -20.89
N CYS A 277 15.95 28.12 -20.87
CA CYS A 277 16.24 29.22 -19.97
C CYS A 277 15.83 30.54 -20.60
N ALA A 278 14.75 31.15 -20.13
CA ALA A 278 14.30 32.45 -20.65
C ALA A 278 14.93 33.68 -19.97
N LYS A 279 15.84 33.51 -19.00
CA LYS A 279 16.37 34.65 -18.20
C LYS A 279 17.09 35.70 -19.06
N HIS A 280 17.80 35.28 -20.11
CA HIS A 280 18.52 36.17 -21.03
C HIS A 280 17.61 37.16 -21.78
N ARG A 281 16.28 36.91 -21.84
CA ARG A 281 15.29 37.79 -22.49
C ARG A 281 14.65 38.80 -21.53
N LYS A 282 14.80 38.61 -20.21
CA LYS A 282 14.10 39.45 -19.22
C LYS A 282 14.83 40.79 -19.09
N PRO A 283 14.19 41.95 -19.35
CA PRO A 283 14.87 43.25 -19.44
C PRO A 283 15.63 43.71 -18.19
N LYS A 284 15.33 43.13 -17.02
CA LYS A 284 15.99 43.46 -15.74
C LYS A 284 17.18 42.55 -15.40
N GLU A 285 17.44 41.52 -16.20
CA GLU A 285 18.56 40.59 -15.99
C GLU A 285 19.83 41.12 -16.66
N ASN A 286 20.99 40.91 -16.02
CA ASN A 286 22.25 41.51 -16.46
C ASN A 286 22.62 41.18 -17.92
N LEU A 287 22.42 39.93 -18.35
CA LEU A 287 22.70 39.52 -19.73
C LEU A 287 21.79 40.24 -20.74
N ALA A 288 20.51 40.45 -20.41
CA ALA A 288 19.59 41.17 -21.29
C ALA A 288 20.01 42.64 -21.44
N ILE A 289 20.48 43.25 -20.36
CA ILE A 289 20.99 44.63 -20.34
C ILE A 289 22.25 44.75 -21.20
N LEU A 290 23.25 43.87 -20.99
CA LEU A 290 24.49 43.87 -21.78
C LEU A 290 24.20 43.69 -23.27
N ARG A 291 23.32 42.75 -23.63
CA ARG A 291 22.91 42.48 -25.02
C ARG A 291 22.17 43.67 -25.62
N SER A 292 21.15 44.20 -24.96
CA SER A 292 20.36 45.31 -25.52
C SER A 292 21.19 46.58 -25.69
N SER A 293 22.13 46.86 -24.79
CA SER A 293 23.10 47.93 -25.00
C SER A 293 24.02 47.66 -26.21
N LEU A 294 24.38 46.40 -26.44
CA LEU A 294 25.23 46.01 -27.57
C LEU A 294 24.50 46.17 -28.90
N GLU A 295 23.21 45.81 -28.95
CA GLU A 295 22.32 45.99 -30.11
C GLU A 295 22.17 47.47 -30.51
N GLU A 296 22.04 48.37 -29.55
CA GLU A 296 21.96 49.82 -29.82
C GLU A 296 23.27 50.35 -30.43
N VAL A 297 24.40 49.99 -29.82
CA VAL A 297 25.73 50.47 -30.27
C VAL A 297 26.09 49.92 -31.65
N VAL A 298 25.85 48.62 -31.90
CA VAL A 298 26.10 48.00 -33.22
C VAL A 298 25.20 48.59 -34.31
N ALA A 299 23.98 49.02 -33.96
CA ALA A 299 23.08 49.70 -34.89
C ALA A 299 23.39 51.19 -35.10
N GLY A 300 24.53 51.69 -34.59
CA GLY A 300 24.95 53.08 -34.71
C GLY A 300 24.14 54.07 -33.86
N ARG A 301 23.35 53.58 -32.88
CA ARG A 301 22.54 54.43 -32.00
C ARG A 301 23.27 54.73 -30.70
N ALA A 302 23.18 55.98 -30.25
CA ALA A 302 23.74 56.40 -28.97
C ALA A 302 22.93 55.83 -27.80
N LEU A 303 23.61 55.28 -26.79
CA LEU A 303 22.97 54.81 -25.56
C LEU A 303 22.34 55.97 -24.79
N SER A 304 21.04 55.85 -24.46
CA SER A 304 20.36 56.80 -23.59
C SER A 304 21.01 56.87 -22.19
N PRO A 305 20.86 58.00 -21.45
CA PRO A 305 21.42 58.11 -20.09
C PRO A 305 20.98 56.98 -19.15
N ARG A 306 19.72 56.55 -19.28
CA ARG A 306 19.16 55.41 -18.53
C ARG A 306 19.82 54.09 -18.92
N ALA A 307 19.97 53.82 -20.22
CA ALA A 307 20.59 52.58 -20.70
C ALA A 307 22.06 52.49 -20.27
N ARG A 308 22.80 53.61 -20.32
CA ARG A 308 24.18 53.69 -19.86
C ARG A 308 24.31 53.43 -18.35
N GLY A 309 23.41 53.99 -17.54
CA GLY A 309 23.37 53.73 -16.09
C GLY A 309 23.06 52.26 -15.75
N LEU A 310 22.11 51.64 -16.46
CA LEU A 310 21.79 50.22 -16.30
C LEU A 310 22.95 49.32 -16.74
N LEU A 311 23.61 49.65 -17.84
CA LEU A 311 24.79 48.93 -18.34
C LEU A 311 25.91 48.94 -17.30
N GLN A 312 26.26 50.12 -16.77
CA GLN A 312 27.29 50.23 -15.73
C GLN A 312 26.91 49.43 -14.48
N HIS A 313 25.66 49.55 -14.01
CA HIS A 313 25.18 48.78 -12.86
C HIS A 313 25.27 47.27 -13.08
N ALA A 314 24.91 46.78 -14.27
CA ALA A 314 24.99 45.36 -14.61
C ALA A 314 26.45 44.86 -14.61
N VAL A 315 27.38 45.64 -15.18
CA VAL A 315 28.82 45.35 -15.17
C VAL A 315 29.35 45.29 -13.73
N ASP A 316 29.09 46.31 -12.92
CA ASP A 316 29.56 46.37 -11.52
C ASP A 316 28.98 45.23 -10.67
N ALA A 317 27.71 44.90 -10.87
CA ALA A 317 27.05 43.79 -10.20
C ALA A 317 27.67 42.43 -10.59
N MET A 318 28.00 42.24 -11.88
CA MET A 318 28.65 41.01 -12.33
C MET A 318 30.08 40.89 -11.82
N LEU A 319 30.87 41.97 -11.86
CA LEU A 319 32.23 41.99 -11.32
C LEU A 319 32.24 41.68 -9.81
N ARG A 320 31.38 42.33 -9.02
CA ARG A 320 31.27 42.05 -7.57
C ARG A 320 30.89 40.61 -7.27
N ARG A 321 29.96 40.03 -8.04
CA ARG A 321 29.41 38.70 -7.76
C ARG A 321 30.25 37.55 -8.32
N ARG A 322 30.93 37.75 -9.45
CA ARG A 322 31.60 36.69 -10.22
C ARG A 322 33.12 36.85 -10.31
N GLY A 323 33.65 38.04 -10.03
CA GLY A 323 35.02 38.42 -10.34
C GLY A 323 35.19 38.88 -11.79
N ARG A 324 36.36 39.48 -12.10
CA ARG A 324 36.71 39.87 -13.48
C ARG A 324 36.87 38.61 -14.34
N PRO A 325 36.31 38.55 -15.57
CA PRO A 325 36.55 37.44 -16.48
C PRO A 325 38.05 37.15 -16.62
N GLY A 326 38.44 35.87 -16.49
CA GLY A 326 39.84 35.44 -16.53
C GLY A 326 40.60 35.52 -15.20
N SER A 327 40.01 36.07 -14.14
CA SER A 327 40.60 36.03 -12.79
C SER A 327 40.48 34.65 -12.14
N ALA A 328 41.38 34.32 -11.20
CA ALA A 328 41.34 33.03 -10.49
C ALA A 328 39.98 32.73 -9.79
N PRO A 329 39.32 33.69 -9.11
CA PRO A 329 37.98 33.46 -8.55
C PRO A 329 36.91 33.17 -9.62
N HIS A 330 36.99 33.83 -10.78
CA HIS A 330 36.08 33.63 -11.90
C HIS A 330 36.26 32.25 -12.55
N SER A 331 37.51 31.85 -12.81
CA SER A 331 37.83 30.51 -13.32
C SER A 331 37.42 29.41 -12.34
N ALA A 332 37.58 29.62 -11.03
CA ALA A 332 37.10 28.69 -10.01
C ALA A 332 35.57 28.56 -10.00
N LEU A 333 34.84 29.68 -10.16
CA LEU A 333 33.38 29.67 -10.29
C LEU A 333 32.92 28.89 -11.54
N ARG A 334 33.58 29.09 -12.68
CA ARG A 334 33.23 28.39 -13.94
C ARG A 334 33.52 26.91 -13.90
N ARG A 335 34.64 26.49 -13.29
CA ARG A 335 34.92 25.06 -13.05
C ARG A 335 33.80 24.42 -12.23
N ARG A 336 33.46 24.98 -11.07
CA ARG A 336 32.35 24.46 -10.23
C ARG A 336 31.02 24.35 -10.99
N GLN A 337 30.67 25.34 -11.80
CA GLN A 337 29.42 25.30 -12.57
C GLN A 337 29.45 24.31 -13.73
N ALA A 338 30.61 24.11 -14.35
CA ALA A 338 30.80 23.06 -15.36
C ALA A 338 30.69 21.68 -14.69
N ASP A 339 31.28 21.51 -13.51
CA ASP A 339 31.18 20.29 -12.71
C ASP A 339 29.71 19.99 -12.37
N ASP A 340 28.97 20.97 -11.82
CA ASP A 340 27.54 20.86 -11.51
C ASP A 340 26.69 20.49 -12.75
N ALA A 341 27.00 21.09 -13.90
CA ALA A 341 26.27 20.83 -15.15
C ALA A 341 26.60 19.47 -15.76
N SER A 342 27.81 18.95 -15.52
CA SER A 342 28.31 17.67 -16.03
C SER A 342 27.70 16.45 -15.32
N VAL A 343 27.13 16.62 -14.12
CA VAL A 343 26.48 15.54 -13.38
C VAL A 343 25.36 14.95 -14.23
N PRO A 344 25.37 13.64 -14.54
CA PRO A 344 24.35 13.02 -15.40
C PRO A 344 22.94 13.17 -14.83
N ALA A 345 21.93 13.32 -15.71
CA ALA A 345 20.56 13.43 -15.22
C ALA A 345 20.06 12.09 -14.70
N HIS A 346 19.25 12.13 -13.64
CA HIS A 346 18.66 10.93 -13.06
C HIS A 346 17.82 10.14 -14.06
N HIS A 347 17.15 10.79 -15.02
CA HIS A 347 16.38 10.07 -16.03
C HIS A 347 17.28 9.32 -17.02
N THR A 348 18.47 9.84 -17.34
CA THR A 348 19.47 9.17 -18.17
C THR A 348 20.04 7.95 -17.45
N LEU A 349 20.40 8.11 -16.17
CA LEU A 349 20.84 6.98 -15.32
C LEU A 349 19.72 5.94 -15.13
N ALA A 350 18.46 6.37 -15.05
CA ALA A 350 17.32 5.46 -14.96
C ALA A 350 17.17 4.61 -16.23
N ARG A 351 17.44 5.17 -17.42
CA ARG A 351 17.40 4.42 -18.68
C ARG A 351 18.45 3.32 -18.75
N ILE A 352 19.65 3.55 -18.21
CA ILE A 352 20.69 2.51 -18.09
C ILE A 352 20.17 1.36 -17.23
N VAL A 353 19.61 1.67 -16.05
CA VAL A 353 19.05 0.66 -15.14
C VAL A 353 17.83 -0.05 -15.76
N VAL A 354 17.02 0.64 -16.58
CA VAL A 354 15.94 0.02 -17.35
C VAL A 354 16.47 -1.03 -18.32
N GLY A 355 17.59 -0.75 -19.00
CA GLY A 355 18.28 -1.73 -19.85
C GLY A 355 18.69 -2.97 -19.05
N ARG A 356 19.38 -2.78 -17.93
CA ARG A 356 19.79 -3.88 -17.03
C ARG A 356 18.61 -4.73 -16.53
N LEU A 357 17.44 -4.12 -16.30
CA LEU A 357 16.23 -4.81 -15.86
C LEU A 357 15.52 -5.55 -17.00
N ALA A 358 15.70 -5.14 -18.25
CA ALA A 358 14.99 -5.70 -19.40
C ALA A 358 15.37 -7.16 -19.67
N ASP A 359 16.60 -7.55 -19.36
CA ASP A 359 17.13 -8.90 -19.57
C ASP A 359 16.67 -9.92 -18.52
N LEU A 360 15.95 -9.47 -17.49
CA LEU A 360 15.43 -10.33 -16.42
C LEU A 360 14.00 -10.79 -16.71
N PRO A 361 13.52 -11.88 -16.08
CA PRO A 361 12.10 -12.23 -16.07
C PRO A 361 11.26 -11.09 -15.47
N GLN A 362 10.34 -10.52 -16.27
CA GLN A 362 9.61 -9.29 -15.92
C GLN A 362 8.49 -9.49 -14.90
N ASP A 363 8.15 -10.73 -14.61
CA ASP A 363 7.08 -11.17 -13.70
C ASP A 363 7.60 -11.57 -12.31
N ARG A 364 8.91 -11.44 -12.05
CA ARG A 364 9.57 -11.90 -10.81
C ARG A 364 10.36 -10.81 -10.11
N GLY A 365 10.68 -11.03 -8.85
CA GLY A 365 11.66 -10.22 -8.13
C GLY A 365 13.10 -10.48 -8.60
N VAL A 366 14.00 -9.55 -8.28
CA VAL A 366 15.43 -9.59 -8.61
C VAL A 366 16.22 -10.19 -7.45
N ARG A 367 17.27 -10.96 -7.75
CA ARG A 367 18.12 -11.57 -6.70
C ARG A 367 19.08 -10.58 -6.06
N SER A 368 19.51 -9.56 -6.80
CA SER A 368 20.44 -8.54 -6.29
C SER A 368 20.12 -7.16 -6.88
N ALA A 369 19.62 -6.27 -6.04
CA ALA A 369 19.39 -4.87 -6.42
C ALA A 369 20.71 -4.12 -6.60
N ASP A 370 21.77 -4.50 -5.89
CA ASP A 370 23.07 -3.83 -5.96
C ASP A 370 23.79 -4.14 -7.27
N ALA A 371 23.69 -5.37 -7.79
CA ALA A 371 24.21 -5.72 -9.11
C ALA A 371 23.59 -4.86 -10.23
N LEU A 372 22.28 -4.58 -10.12
CA LEU A 372 21.54 -3.77 -11.08
C LEU A 372 21.77 -2.26 -10.91
N THR A 373 22.24 -1.83 -9.74
CA THR A 373 22.43 -0.42 -9.40
C THR A 373 23.90 -0.05 -9.19
N GLY A 374 24.82 -0.92 -9.62
CA GLY A 374 26.26 -0.62 -9.67
C GLY A 374 26.56 0.60 -10.55
N PRO A 375 27.78 1.16 -10.46
CA PRO A 375 28.23 2.27 -11.32
C PRO A 375 28.05 1.96 -12.81
N VAL A 376 27.99 3.01 -13.64
CA VAL A 376 27.91 2.87 -15.11
C VAL A 376 29.17 2.19 -15.64
N THR A 377 29.01 1.14 -16.45
CA THR A 377 30.13 0.38 -17.04
C THR A 377 30.75 1.11 -18.23
N ALA A 378 31.93 0.67 -18.68
CA ALA A 378 32.58 1.25 -19.87
C ALA A 378 31.76 1.05 -21.15
N GLU A 379 31.08 -0.08 -21.29
CA GLU A 379 30.21 -0.39 -22.43
C GLU A 379 28.96 0.49 -22.44
N GLU A 380 28.30 0.63 -21.28
CA GLU A 380 27.14 1.52 -21.14
C GLU A 380 27.51 2.98 -21.39
N ALA A 381 28.72 3.40 -20.97
CA ALA A 381 29.23 4.73 -21.22
C ALA A 381 29.40 4.99 -22.72
N ALA A 382 29.96 4.03 -23.47
CA ALA A 382 30.10 4.12 -24.92
C ALA A 382 28.75 4.20 -25.64
N ALA A 383 27.74 3.47 -25.16
CA ALA A 383 26.40 3.43 -25.76
C ALA A 383 25.52 4.65 -25.43
N THR A 384 25.70 5.27 -24.25
CA THR A 384 24.77 6.28 -23.72
C THR A 384 25.35 7.69 -23.56
N GLY A 385 26.68 7.83 -23.64
CA GLY A 385 27.38 9.09 -23.40
C GLY A 385 27.43 9.51 -21.93
N VAL A 386 26.97 8.67 -20.99
CA VAL A 386 27.13 8.89 -19.55
C VAL A 386 28.53 8.46 -19.12
N PRO A 387 29.26 9.23 -18.30
CA PRO A 387 30.61 8.84 -17.87
C PRO A 387 30.66 7.48 -17.16
N ALA A 388 31.64 6.65 -17.53
CA ALA A 388 31.93 5.41 -16.81
C ALA A 388 32.24 5.71 -15.33
N GLY A 389 31.77 4.86 -14.44
CA GLY A 389 31.89 5.05 -12.99
C GLY A 389 30.84 5.99 -12.38
N ALA A 390 29.96 6.61 -13.18
CA ALA A 390 28.87 7.42 -12.63
C ALA A 390 27.98 6.60 -11.69
N ALA A 391 27.78 7.09 -10.47
CA ALA A 391 27.01 6.39 -9.44
C ALA A 391 25.50 6.51 -9.69
N VAL A 392 24.77 5.41 -9.56
CA VAL A 392 23.30 5.42 -9.59
C VAL A 392 22.75 6.08 -8.31
N PRO A 393 21.91 7.14 -8.41
CA PRO A 393 21.35 7.85 -7.28
C PRO A 393 20.43 6.98 -6.41
N GLU A 394 20.37 7.28 -5.12
CA GLU A 394 19.53 6.56 -4.15
C GLU A 394 18.05 6.52 -4.55
N ALA A 395 17.53 7.59 -5.17
CA ALA A 395 16.16 7.63 -5.68
C ALA A 395 15.87 6.59 -6.77
N ILE A 396 16.88 6.12 -7.50
CA ILE A 396 16.76 5.02 -8.49
C ILE A 396 16.99 3.69 -7.77
N ARG A 397 18.02 3.61 -6.92
CA ARG A 397 18.31 2.40 -6.11
C ARG A 397 17.10 1.94 -5.32
N HIS A 398 16.40 2.86 -4.67
CA HIS A 398 15.20 2.57 -3.90
C HIS A 398 14.08 1.94 -4.75
N VAL A 399 13.95 2.31 -6.02
CA VAL A 399 12.96 1.69 -6.93
C VAL A 399 13.34 0.25 -7.23
N VAL A 400 14.61 -0.02 -7.50
CA VAL A 400 15.11 -1.39 -7.76
C VAL A 400 15.07 -2.26 -6.50
N ARG A 401 15.40 -1.73 -5.31
CA ARG A 401 15.33 -2.50 -4.05
C ARG A 401 13.92 -3.01 -3.76
N ARG A 402 12.87 -2.31 -4.21
CA ARG A 402 11.47 -2.76 -4.04
C ARG A 402 11.18 -4.07 -4.77
N SER A 403 11.97 -4.44 -5.78
CA SER A 403 11.82 -5.71 -6.48
C SER A 403 12.72 -6.82 -5.93
N LEU A 404 13.47 -6.60 -4.83
CA LEU A 404 14.29 -7.65 -4.23
C LEU A 404 13.42 -8.87 -3.86
N ALA A 405 13.88 -10.05 -4.27
CA ALA A 405 13.32 -11.32 -3.87
C ALA A 405 14.08 -11.89 -2.67
N GLY A 406 13.36 -12.37 -1.66
CA GLY A 406 13.93 -12.96 -0.46
C GLY A 406 12.86 -13.50 0.48
N THR A 407 13.28 -14.02 1.62
CA THR A 407 12.38 -14.36 2.73
C THR A 407 11.77 -13.09 3.33
N VAL A 408 10.63 -13.22 4.01
CA VAL A 408 9.95 -12.08 4.63
C VAL A 408 10.85 -11.35 5.63
N GLU A 409 11.65 -12.10 6.39
CA GLU A 409 12.67 -11.61 7.32
C GLU A 409 13.69 -10.71 6.63
N GLU A 410 14.29 -11.21 5.55
CA GLU A 410 15.29 -10.48 4.77
C GLU A 410 14.70 -9.20 4.18
N LEU A 411 13.46 -9.25 3.69
CA LEU A 411 12.80 -8.09 3.10
C LEU A 411 12.37 -7.05 4.14
N ILE A 412 12.05 -7.45 5.38
CA ILE A 412 11.84 -6.53 6.50
C ILE A 412 13.17 -5.87 6.87
N ALA A 413 14.23 -6.66 7.04
CA ALA A 413 15.56 -6.15 7.38
C ALA A 413 16.12 -5.19 6.31
N ALA A 414 15.86 -5.47 5.02
CA ALA A 414 16.24 -4.63 3.89
C ALA A 414 15.33 -3.39 3.70
N GLY A 415 14.29 -3.21 4.52
CA GLY A 415 13.34 -2.08 4.40
C GLY A 415 12.42 -2.14 3.18
N VAL A 416 12.35 -3.29 2.49
CA VAL A 416 11.48 -3.54 1.33
C VAL A 416 10.02 -3.67 1.76
N VAL A 417 9.80 -4.22 2.96
CA VAL A 417 8.51 -4.32 3.66
C VAL A 417 8.43 -3.24 4.75
N PRO A 418 8.05 -2.00 4.42
CA PRO A 418 8.09 -0.88 5.38
C PRO A 418 6.91 -0.85 6.35
N SER A 419 5.89 -1.70 6.18
CA SER A 419 4.71 -1.71 7.04
C SER A 419 4.03 -3.07 7.09
N ALA A 420 3.21 -3.28 8.13
CA ALA A 420 2.36 -4.46 8.28
C ALA A 420 1.37 -4.64 7.12
N GLU A 421 0.94 -3.55 6.47
CA GLU A 421 0.09 -3.62 5.26
C GLU A 421 0.86 -4.17 4.06
N VAL A 422 2.15 -3.83 3.92
CA VAL A 422 2.99 -4.45 2.88
C VAL A 422 3.24 -5.91 3.20
N LEU A 423 3.51 -6.25 4.47
CA LEU A 423 3.65 -7.63 4.93
C LEU A 423 2.40 -8.45 4.57
N ALA A 424 1.21 -7.92 4.85
CA ALA A 424 -0.06 -8.58 4.59
C ALA A 424 -0.32 -8.88 3.11
N ARG A 425 0.33 -8.17 2.18
CA ARG A 425 0.25 -8.47 0.74
C ARG A 425 1.16 -9.62 0.30
N LEU A 426 2.20 -9.94 1.07
CA LEU A 426 3.17 -10.99 0.75
C LEU A 426 2.77 -12.34 1.36
N ILE A 427 2.10 -12.32 2.51
CA ILE A 427 1.72 -13.52 3.27
C ILE A 427 0.81 -14.51 2.51
N PRO A 428 -0.12 -14.10 1.62
CA PRO A 428 -0.95 -15.06 0.89
C PRO A 428 -0.15 -16.14 0.15
N GLN A 429 1.10 -15.86 -0.25
CA GLN A 429 1.96 -16.87 -0.88
C GLN A 429 2.35 -18.01 0.09
N ILE A 430 2.67 -17.66 1.35
CA ILE A 430 3.01 -18.61 2.41
C ILE A 430 1.76 -19.36 2.86
N ALA A 431 0.66 -18.64 3.12
CA ALA A 431 -0.61 -19.24 3.52
C ALA A 431 -1.16 -20.19 2.45
N ALA A 432 -1.01 -19.86 1.17
CA ALA A 432 -1.38 -20.74 0.06
C ALA A 432 -0.62 -22.08 0.09
N ALA A 433 0.69 -22.06 0.31
CA ALA A 433 1.50 -23.28 0.35
C ALA A 433 1.11 -24.19 1.53
N VAL A 434 0.90 -23.60 2.71
CA VAL A 434 0.47 -24.33 3.91
C VAL A 434 -0.93 -24.91 3.72
N THR A 435 -1.89 -24.11 3.24
CA THR A 435 -3.28 -24.55 3.07
C THR A 435 -3.38 -25.64 2.00
N ALA A 436 -2.62 -25.51 0.91
CA ALA A 436 -2.64 -26.47 -0.18
C ALA A 436 -1.89 -27.78 0.15
N ALA A 437 -1.02 -27.81 1.17
CA ALA A 437 -0.39 -29.04 1.64
C ALA A 437 -1.41 -30.10 2.13
N ALA A 438 -2.68 -29.70 2.32
CA ALA A 438 -3.79 -30.61 2.55
C ALA A 438 -4.04 -31.61 1.39
N TYR A 439 -3.67 -31.25 0.16
CA TYR A 439 -3.90 -32.04 -1.04
C TYR A 439 -2.70 -32.95 -1.34
N PRO A 440 -2.86 -34.29 -1.38
CA PRO A 440 -1.77 -35.22 -1.67
C PRO A 440 -1.25 -35.13 -3.11
N ASP A 441 -2.15 -34.93 -4.08
CA ASP A 441 -1.82 -34.81 -5.49
C ASP A 441 -1.08 -33.49 -5.79
N ASP A 442 0.05 -33.58 -6.50
CA ASP A 442 0.94 -32.45 -6.79
C ASP A 442 0.28 -31.38 -7.66
N ALA A 443 -0.48 -31.80 -8.67
CA ALA A 443 -1.16 -30.91 -9.60
C ALA A 443 -2.30 -30.15 -8.90
N LEU A 444 -3.15 -30.87 -8.15
CA LEU A 444 -4.22 -30.26 -7.37
C LEU A 444 -3.69 -29.34 -6.27
N ARG A 445 -2.63 -29.74 -5.57
CA ARG A 445 -1.95 -28.89 -4.59
C ARG A 445 -1.44 -27.59 -5.21
N SER A 446 -0.79 -27.68 -6.37
CA SER A 446 -0.31 -26.50 -7.10
C SER A 446 -1.47 -25.60 -7.53
N LEU A 447 -2.55 -26.21 -8.02
CA LEU A 447 -3.77 -25.52 -8.46
C LEU A 447 -4.47 -24.79 -7.31
N MET A 448 -4.63 -25.44 -6.16
CA MET A 448 -5.28 -24.85 -4.99
C MET A 448 -4.41 -23.76 -4.35
N ALA A 449 -3.08 -23.89 -4.39
CA ALA A 449 -2.18 -22.81 -4.00
C ALA A 449 -2.31 -21.58 -4.92
N ALA A 450 -2.41 -21.78 -6.24
CA ALA A 450 -2.63 -20.70 -7.20
C ALA A 450 -4.01 -20.06 -7.00
N ASN A 451 -5.06 -20.86 -6.80
CA ASN A 451 -6.41 -20.38 -6.56
C ASN A 451 -6.51 -19.55 -5.28
N TYR A 452 -5.87 -19.99 -4.19
CA TYR A 452 -5.81 -19.24 -2.94
C TYR A 452 -5.21 -17.86 -3.15
N ARG A 453 -4.07 -17.76 -3.86
CA ARG A 453 -3.41 -16.47 -4.15
C ARG A 453 -4.32 -15.55 -4.97
N ALA A 454 -4.93 -16.07 -6.03
CA ALA A 454 -5.87 -15.30 -6.86
C ALA A 454 -7.07 -14.79 -6.03
N PHE A 455 -7.62 -15.65 -5.16
CA PHE A 455 -8.71 -15.28 -4.26
C PHE A 455 -8.31 -14.18 -3.27
N ARG A 456 -7.11 -14.23 -2.68
CA ARG A 456 -6.64 -13.21 -1.73
C ARG A 456 -6.31 -11.87 -2.37
N ASN A 457 -5.97 -11.86 -3.66
CA ASN A 457 -5.70 -10.64 -4.42
C ASN A 457 -6.97 -9.87 -4.81
N ARG A 458 -8.16 -10.45 -4.62
CA ARG A 458 -9.42 -9.77 -4.91
C ARG A 458 -9.66 -8.62 -3.93
N ARG A 459 -10.36 -7.58 -4.42
CA ARG A 459 -10.82 -6.48 -3.57
C ARG A 459 -12.04 -6.92 -2.75
N SER A 460 -12.07 -6.55 -1.48
CA SER A 460 -13.23 -6.79 -0.60
C SER A 460 -14.38 -5.85 -0.94
N LEU A 461 -15.61 -6.35 -0.81
CA LEU A 461 -16.83 -5.55 -0.95
C LEU A 461 -17.07 -4.66 0.27
N LEU A 462 -17.79 -3.57 0.07
CA LEU A 462 -18.43 -2.84 1.16
C LEU A 462 -19.64 -3.66 1.61
N LEU A 463 -19.61 -4.11 2.86
CA LEU A 463 -20.70 -4.88 3.47
C LEU A 463 -21.27 -4.09 4.65
N LEU A 464 -22.60 -4.07 4.74
CA LEU A 464 -23.36 -3.47 5.81
C LEU A 464 -24.10 -4.58 6.59
N ASP A 465 -24.76 -4.22 7.68
CA ASP A 465 -25.63 -5.13 8.46
C ASP A 465 -24.95 -6.44 8.91
N LEU A 466 -23.64 -6.36 9.21
CA LEU A 466 -22.81 -7.50 9.64
C LEU A 466 -22.71 -8.64 8.60
N GLU A 467 -23.00 -8.35 7.33
CA GLU A 467 -22.79 -9.31 6.24
C GLU A 467 -21.30 -9.71 6.14
N ARG A 468 -21.06 -10.96 5.68
CA ARG A 468 -19.72 -11.53 5.55
C ARG A 468 -19.28 -11.60 4.11
N GLN A 469 -17.99 -11.38 3.87
CA GLN A 469 -17.37 -11.63 2.57
C GLN A 469 -17.50 -13.12 2.25
N VAL A 470 -17.59 -13.43 0.95
CA VAL A 470 -17.49 -14.81 0.45
C VAL A 470 -16.19 -15.44 0.96
N GLN A 471 -16.21 -16.67 1.42
CA GLN A 471 -15.04 -17.43 1.83
C GLN A 471 -14.53 -18.30 0.68
N ILE A 472 -13.28 -18.75 0.77
CA ILE A 472 -12.67 -19.53 -0.33
C ILE A 472 -13.34 -20.89 -0.45
N GLU A 473 -13.79 -21.45 0.67
CA GLU A 473 -14.51 -22.71 0.78
C GLU A 473 -15.94 -22.62 0.25
N GLU A 474 -16.44 -21.41 -0.09
CA GLU A 474 -17.73 -21.23 -0.76
C GLU A 474 -17.63 -21.30 -2.29
N LEU A 475 -16.41 -21.31 -2.86
CA LEU A 475 -16.22 -21.38 -4.30
C LEU A 475 -16.58 -22.78 -4.83
N PRO A 476 -17.35 -22.88 -5.94
CA PRO A 476 -17.82 -24.17 -6.45
C PRO A 476 -16.69 -25.19 -6.71
N TRP A 477 -15.61 -24.75 -7.35
CA TRP A 477 -14.47 -25.60 -7.68
C TRP A 477 -13.62 -25.98 -6.47
N VAL A 478 -13.58 -25.15 -5.42
CA VAL A 478 -12.89 -25.50 -4.15
C VAL A 478 -13.73 -26.49 -3.35
N ARG A 479 -15.05 -26.29 -3.31
CA ARG A 479 -16.00 -27.24 -2.71
C ARG A 479 -15.92 -28.61 -3.38
N ALA A 480 -15.88 -28.65 -4.71
CA ALA A 480 -15.83 -29.88 -5.49
C ALA A 480 -14.63 -30.76 -5.12
N VAL A 481 -13.47 -30.16 -4.85
CA VAL A 481 -12.25 -30.91 -4.49
C VAL A 481 -12.03 -31.03 -2.98
N SER A 482 -12.94 -30.53 -2.15
CA SER A 482 -12.75 -30.50 -0.69
C SER A 482 -12.63 -31.90 -0.07
N ALA A 483 -13.29 -32.91 -0.65
CA ALA A 483 -13.21 -34.31 -0.23
C ALA A 483 -11.84 -34.96 -0.49
N TYR A 484 -11.02 -34.36 -1.36
CA TYR A 484 -9.66 -34.82 -1.67
C TYR A 484 -8.60 -34.19 -0.75
N ARG A 485 -9.02 -33.38 0.22
CA ARG A 485 -8.17 -33.04 1.36
C ARG A 485 -8.00 -34.29 2.22
N ASP A 486 -6.77 -34.67 2.50
CA ASP A 486 -6.39 -35.79 3.40
C ASP A 486 -6.77 -37.21 2.95
N SER A 487 -7.55 -37.36 1.89
CA SER A 487 -7.86 -38.64 1.27
C SER A 487 -6.74 -39.01 0.30
N GLY A 488 -5.84 -39.91 0.68
CA GLY A 488 -5.03 -40.63 -0.31
C GLY A 488 -5.99 -41.47 -1.15
N GLY A 489 -6.28 -41.01 -2.37
CA GLY A 489 -7.34 -41.52 -3.22
C GLY A 489 -7.39 -43.05 -3.33
N GLU A 490 -8.59 -43.59 -3.14
CA GLU A 490 -9.20 -44.74 -3.83
C GLU A 490 -10.54 -45.05 -3.16
N PRO A 491 -11.70 -44.78 -3.80
CA PRO A 491 -12.94 -45.48 -3.52
C PRO A 491 -12.99 -46.73 -4.40
N GLY A 492 -12.45 -47.84 -3.89
CA GLY A 492 -12.46 -49.13 -4.57
C GLY A 492 -11.70 -50.19 -3.79
N GLU A 493 -12.43 -51.22 -3.34
CA GLU A 493 -11.96 -52.46 -2.71
C GLU A 493 -11.41 -52.38 -1.27
N GLU A 494 -12.36 -52.45 -0.32
CA GLU A 494 -12.16 -52.94 1.04
C GLU A 494 -11.73 -54.40 1.03
N THR A 495 -10.55 -54.72 1.56
CA THR A 495 -10.41 -55.53 2.80
C THR A 495 -8.95 -55.68 3.21
N SER A 496 -8.66 -55.46 4.50
CA SER A 496 -7.49 -55.95 5.26
C SER A 496 -6.22 -55.08 5.40
N ARG A 497 -6.25 -53.75 5.15
CA ARG A 497 -5.10 -52.83 5.46
C ARG A 497 -5.47 -51.58 6.28
N GLU A 498 -6.57 -51.60 7.03
CA GLU A 498 -7.12 -50.41 7.71
C GLU A 498 -6.22 -49.85 8.83
N THR A 499 -5.71 -50.69 9.74
CA THR A 499 -5.07 -50.20 10.97
C THR A 499 -3.76 -49.45 10.72
N GLY A 500 -3.01 -49.78 9.65
CA GLY A 500 -1.76 -49.11 9.30
C GLY A 500 -1.92 -47.85 8.43
N ARG A 501 -3.06 -47.69 7.76
CA ARG A 501 -3.39 -46.54 6.89
C ARG A 501 -3.96 -45.39 7.72
N GLU A 502 -4.81 -45.71 8.69
CA GLU A 502 -5.39 -44.75 9.64
C GLU A 502 -4.31 -44.03 10.47
N THR A 503 -3.38 -44.78 11.09
CA THR A 503 -2.30 -44.19 11.90
C THR A 503 -1.37 -43.29 11.07
N ARG A 504 -1.09 -43.62 9.80
CA ARG A 504 -0.28 -42.77 8.91
C ARG A 504 -1.00 -41.50 8.47
N GLN A 505 -2.29 -41.58 8.18
CA GLN A 505 -3.10 -40.41 7.83
C GLN A 505 -3.25 -39.45 9.01
N GLU A 506 -3.45 -39.98 10.21
CA GLU A 506 -3.52 -39.21 11.45
C GLU A 506 -2.19 -38.49 11.74
N THR A 507 -1.07 -39.21 11.62
CA THR A 507 0.29 -38.63 11.78
C THR A 507 0.56 -37.51 10.76
N SER A 508 0.13 -37.67 9.51
CA SER A 508 0.27 -36.67 8.45
C SER A 508 -0.61 -35.42 8.67
N ARG A 509 -1.85 -35.61 9.13
CA ARG A 509 -2.74 -34.50 9.55
C ARG A 509 -2.12 -33.72 10.70
N ASP A 510 -1.58 -34.40 11.71
CA ASP A 510 -0.95 -33.75 12.85
C ASP A 510 0.35 -33.02 12.50
N SER A 511 1.15 -33.55 11.56
CA SER A 511 2.30 -32.80 11.03
C SER A 511 1.87 -31.50 10.38
N ARG A 512 0.86 -31.54 9.49
CA ARG A 512 0.39 -30.35 8.77
C ARG A 512 -0.25 -29.30 9.68
N ARG A 513 -1.03 -29.73 10.68
CA ARG A 513 -1.55 -28.83 11.73
C ARG A 513 -0.42 -28.14 12.49
N ARG A 514 0.66 -28.87 12.80
CA ARG A 514 1.86 -28.31 13.44
C ARG A 514 2.59 -27.34 12.53
N ASP A 515 2.71 -27.63 11.23
CA ASP A 515 3.33 -26.73 10.25
C ASP A 515 2.52 -25.44 10.10
N ALA A 516 1.19 -25.54 10.02
CA ALA A 516 0.29 -24.38 10.00
C ALA A 516 0.38 -23.56 11.29
N GLY A 517 0.44 -24.22 12.46
CA GLY A 517 0.65 -23.55 13.75
C GLY A 517 2.01 -22.86 13.84
N THR A 518 3.06 -23.45 13.25
CA THR A 518 4.41 -22.87 13.18
C THR A 518 4.43 -21.66 12.27
N ALA A 519 3.81 -21.74 11.09
CA ALA A 519 3.65 -20.62 10.18
C ALA A 519 2.85 -19.47 10.82
N LEU A 520 1.73 -19.79 11.50
CA LEU A 520 0.92 -18.82 12.24
C LEU A 520 1.75 -18.08 13.30
N ARG A 521 2.52 -18.83 14.10
CA ARG A 521 3.39 -18.26 15.14
C ARG A 521 4.47 -17.37 14.54
N ARG A 522 5.21 -17.88 13.55
CA ARG A 522 6.29 -17.13 12.86
C ARG A 522 5.77 -15.83 12.27
N LEU A 523 4.62 -15.84 11.60
CA LEU A 523 4.02 -14.62 11.05
C LEU A 523 3.58 -13.63 12.13
N GLY A 524 3.05 -14.12 13.26
CA GLY A 524 2.76 -13.30 14.42
C GLY A 524 4.01 -12.65 15.01
N GLU A 525 5.10 -13.39 15.12
CA GLU A 525 6.41 -12.89 15.58
C GLU A 525 6.94 -11.80 14.65
N LEU A 526 6.95 -12.05 13.34
CA LEU A 526 7.37 -11.06 12.33
C LEU A 526 6.55 -9.77 12.37
N ALA A 527 5.23 -9.89 12.54
CA ALA A 527 4.35 -8.74 12.62
C ALA A 527 4.66 -7.87 13.86
N LEU A 528 4.90 -8.50 15.01
CA LEU A 528 5.22 -7.77 16.24
C LEU A 528 6.65 -7.22 16.25
N ASP A 529 7.65 -7.99 15.79
CA ASP A 529 9.04 -7.56 15.78
C ASP A 529 9.29 -6.42 14.79
N GLY A 530 8.74 -6.55 13.57
CA GLY A 530 8.90 -5.59 12.48
C GLY A 530 8.07 -4.32 12.65
N PHE A 531 6.87 -4.42 13.22
CA PHE A 531 5.92 -3.29 13.27
C PHE A 531 5.34 -3.02 14.66
N PRO A 532 6.17 -2.87 15.71
CA PRO A 532 5.69 -2.53 17.03
C PRO A 532 4.95 -1.18 17.00
N GLY A 533 3.78 -1.14 17.63
CA GLY A 533 2.94 0.05 17.66
C GLY A 533 2.01 0.26 16.45
N THR A 534 1.93 -0.72 15.54
CA THR A 534 0.95 -0.73 14.45
C THR A 534 -0.06 -1.85 14.66
N LEU A 535 -1.36 -1.54 14.57
CA LEU A 535 -2.39 -2.58 14.61
C LEU A 535 -2.20 -3.56 13.43
N PRO A 536 -2.34 -4.88 13.65
CA PRO A 536 -2.36 -5.84 12.55
C PRO A 536 -3.49 -5.49 11.58
N PRO A 537 -3.20 -5.24 10.28
CA PRO A 537 -4.23 -4.81 9.35
C PRO A 537 -5.18 -5.97 9.01
N ASN A 538 -6.41 -5.65 8.61
CA ASN A 538 -7.45 -6.65 8.31
C ASN A 538 -7.04 -7.74 7.31
N PRO A 539 -6.24 -7.48 6.25
CA PRO A 539 -5.69 -8.53 5.41
C PRO A 539 -4.78 -9.51 6.18
N LEU A 540 -3.91 -9.01 7.07
CA LEU A 540 -3.06 -9.86 7.91
C LEU A 540 -3.90 -10.73 8.85
N ILE A 541 -4.91 -10.13 9.51
CA ILE A 541 -5.83 -10.87 10.39
C ILE A 541 -6.53 -12.01 9.65
N ARG A 542 -6.95 -11.78 8.39
CA ARG A 542 -7.58 -12.82 7.56
C ARG A 542 -6.65 -13.99 7.24
N GLU A 543 -5.35 -13.74 7.05
CA GLU A 543 -4.36 -14.80 6.83
C GLU A 543 -4.03 -15.56 8.12
N LEU A 544 -3.89 -14.85 9.25
CA LEU A 544 -3.73 -15.47 10.57
C LEU A 544 -4.94 -16.36 10.92
N ALA A 545 -6.15 -15.90 10.60
CA ALA A 545 -7.37 -16.69 10.79
C ALA A 545 -7.41 -17.94 9.90
N ALA A 546 -6.93 -17.86 8.66
CA ALA A 546 -6.86 -19.02 7.75
C ALA A 546 -5.86 -20.06 8.27
N LEU A 547 -4.66 -19.64 8.65
CA LEU A 547 -3.64 -20.51 9.23
C LEU A 547 -4.07 -21.11 10.58
N GLY A 548 -4.78 -20.33 11.41
CA GLY A 548 -5.37 -20.84 12.66
C GLY A 548 -6.35 -21.97 12.41
N ARG A 549 -7.26 -21.84 11.43
CA ARG A 549 -8.17 -22.92 11.05
C ARG A 549 -7.44 -24.16 10.54
N GLU A 550 -6.41 -23.96 9.70
CA GLU A 550 -5.59 -25.09 9.21
C GLU A 550 -4.81 -25.78 10.33
N ALA A 551 -4.41 -25.03 11.37
CA ALA A 551 -3.82 -25.56 12.59
C ALA A 551 -4.84 -26.22 13.54
N GLY A 552 -6.14 -26.23 13.21
CA GLY A 552 -7.20 -26.74 14.07
C GLY A 552 -7.54 -25.83 15.25
N GLN A 553 -7.20 -24.55 15.17
CA GLN A 553 -7.44 -23.55 16.22
C GLN A 553 -8.56 -22.58 15.83
N ASP A 554 -9.67 -22.60 16.57
CA ASP A 554 -10.74 -21.60 16.42
C ASP A 554 -10.46 -20.39 17.33
N LEU A 555 -9.72 -19.42 16.80
CA LEU A 555 -9.28 -18.24 17.54
C LEU A 555 -10.17 -17.01 17.24
N PRO A 556 -10.51 -16.19 18.25
CA PRO A 556 -11.39 -15.04 18.07
C PRO A 556 -10.63 -13.85 17.49
N TRP A 557 -10.51 -13.83 16.16
CA TRP A 557 -9.87 -12.74 15.42
C TRP A 557 -10.85 -11.58 15.18
N VAL A 558 -10.48 -10.36 15.58
CA VAL A 558 -11.26 -9.13 15.39
C VAL A 558 -10.64 -8.21 14.34
N GLU A 559 -11.44 -7.58 13.50
CA GLU A 559 -10.99 -6.59 12.51
C GLU A 559 -11.05 -5.17 13.04
N GLU A 560 -10.23 -4.27 12.45
CA GLU A 560 -10.42 -2.83 12.60
C GLU A 560 -11.72 -2.44 11.88
N LEU A 561 -12.67 -1.92 12.65
CA LEU A 561 -13.96 -1.45 12.16
C LEU A 561 -13.87 -0.01 11.67
N ALA A 562 -14.63 0.30 10.61
CA ALA A 562 -14.73 1.64 10.05
C ALA A 562 -15.84 2.43 10.75
N ALA A 563 -15.47 3.57 11.37
CA ALA A 563 -16.37 4.35 12.22
C ALA A 563 -17.53 5.02 11.47
N ASP A 564 -17.37 5.25 10.16
CA ASP A 564 -18.33 5.87 9.24
C ASP A 564 -19.41 4.92 8.74
N ILE A 565 -19.29 3.61 9.01
CA ILE A 565 -20.30 2.59 8.71
C ILE A 565 -20.68 1.75 9.94
N PHE A 566 -20.17 2.11 11.12
CA PHE A 566 -20.43 1.37 12.35
C PHE A 566 -21.84 1.68 12.87
N THR A 567 -22.61 0.60 13.09
CA THR A 567 -24.03 0.67 13.48
C THR A 567 -24.26 0.47 14.97
N GLY A 568 -23.20 0.47 15.79
CA GLY A 568 -23.31 0.39 17.25
C GLY A 568 -23.28 -1.02 17.84
N SER A 569 -23.08 -2.07 17.02
CA SER A 569 -23.07 -3.46 17.51
C SER A 569 -21.84 -4.25 17.09
N PHE A 570 -21.36 -5.13 17.98
CA PHE A 570 -20.24 -6.01 17.78
C PHE A 570 -20.68 -7.48 17.64
N SER A 571 -20.02 -8.21 16.74
CA SER A 571 -20.20 -9.66 16.62
C SER A 571 -19.59 -10.43 17.78
N ALA A 572 -20.06 -11.66 18.02
CA ALA A 572 -19.70 -12.51 19.17
C ALA A 572 -18.19 -12.81 19.32
N LYS A 573 -17.39 -12.62 18.27
CA LYS A 573 -15.94 -12.75 18.35
C LYS A 573 -15.26 -11.63 19.15
N PHE A 574 -15.87 -10.44 19.24
CA PHE A 574 -15.34 -9.34 20.05
C PHE A 574 -15.35 -9.64 21.55
N PRO A 575 -16.48 -10.04 22.18
CA PRO A 575 -16.46 -10.46 23.57
C PRO A 575 -15.59 -11.71 23.78
N ALA A 576 -15.52 -12.65 22.83
CA ALA A 576 -14.61 -13.79 22.91
C ALA A 576 -13.13 -13.36 22.95
N ALA A 577 -12.71 -12.42 22.09
CA ALA A 577 -11.36 -11.86 22.11
C ALA A 577 -11.06 -11.06 23.39
N ALA A 578 -12.04 -10.34 23.93
CA ALA A 578 -11.90 -9.60 25.18
C ALA A 578 -11.72 -10.54 26.39
N LYS A 579 -12.34 -11.72 26.37
CA LYS A 579 -12.10 -12.77 27.38
C LYS A 579 -10.66 -13.29 27.33
N VAL A 580 -10.13 -13.54 26.13
CA VAL A 580 -8.72 -13.93 25.94
C VAL A 580 -7.78 -12.84 26.47
N ALA A 581 -8.09 -11.56 26.24
CA ALA A 581 -7.33 -10.46 26.84
C ALA A 581 -7.39 -10.48 28.37
N GLY A 582 -8.56 -10.72 28.96
CA GLY A 582 -8.73 -10.80 30.41
C GLY A 582 -8.05 -12.01 31.06
N GLU A 583 -7.86 -13.12 30.34
CA GLU A 583 -7.05 -14.27 30.76
C GLU A 583 -5.58 -13.91 30.93
N LEU A 584 -5.03 -13.15 29.99
CA LEU A 584 -3.63 -12.75 29.98
C LEU A 584 -3.33 -11.55 30.90
N LEU A 585 -4.23 -10.56 30.93
CA LEU A 585 -3.95 -9.22 31.46
C LEU A 585 -4.65 -8.90 32.78
N GLY A 586 -5.40 -9.83 33.37
CA GLY A 586 -5.99 -9.64 34.70
C GLY A 586 -4.92 -9.34 35.75
N GLY A 587 -5.10 -8.26 36.51
CA GLY A 587 -4.16 -7.73 37.49
C GLY A 587 -2.98 -6.93 36.91
N SER A 588 -2.91 -6.74 35.59
CA SER A 588 -1.74 -6.12 34.93
C SER A 588 -1.77 -4.59 34.91
N LEU A 589 -0.67 -3.97 34.45
CA LEU A 589 -0.60 -2.52 34.18
C LEU A 589 -1.64 -2.10 33.13
N TYR A 590 -1.88 -2.91 32.09
CA TYR A 590 -2.83 -2.61 31.02
C TYR A 590 -4.26 -2.46 31.55
N GLU A 591 -4.70 -3.40 32.40
CA GLU A 591 -6.02 -3.36 33.03
C GLU A 591 -6.19 -2.07 33.84
N ARG A 592 -5.19 -1.73 34.68
CA ARG A 592 -5.22 -0.50 35.50
C ARG A 592 -5.19 0.78 34.66
N TYR A 593 -4.32 0.85 33.64
CA TYR A 593 -4.14 2.06 32.83
C TYR A 593 -5.40 2.41 32.03
N TYR A 594 -6.07 1.40 31.46
CA TYR A 594 -7.32 1.62 30.74
C TYR A 594 -8.58 1.52 31.61
N GLY A 595 -8.42 1.25 32.91
CA GLY A 595 -9.53 1.12 33.87
C GLY A 595 -10.53 0.04 33.44
N ILE A 596 -10.04 -1.14 33.09
CA ILE A 596 -10.84 -2.28 32.63
C ILE A 596 -11.21 -3.13 33.84
N ASP A 597 -12.43 -3.68 33.87
CA ASP A 597 -12.80 -4.77 34.78
C ASP A 597 -12.87 -6.07 33.97
N TYR A 598 -11.77 -6.82 33.93
CA TYR A 598 -11.76 -8.07 33.18
C TYR A 598 -12.61 -9.17 33.83
N ARG A 599 -12.96 -9.05 35.12
CA ARG A 599 -13.90 -9.98 35.75
C ARG A 599 -15.31 -9.79 35.18
N ALA A 600 -15.76 -8.54 35.04
CA ALA A 600 -17.03 -8.24 34.39
C ALA A 600 -17.04 -8.68 32.91
N VAL A 601 -15.95 -8.49 32.17
CA VAL A 601 -15.83 -8.95 30.77
C VAL A 601 -15.97 -10.46 30.66
N ARG A 602 -15.37 -11.23 31.58
CA ARG A 602 -15.48 -12.71 31.59
C ARG A 602 -16.91 -13.19 31.81
N ALA A 603 -17.71 -12.44 32.58
CA ALA A 603 -19.10 -12.77 32.89
C ALA A 603 -20.09 -12.57 31.72
N ILE A 604 -19.67 -11.92 30.63
CA ILE A 604 -20.53 -11.68 29.45
C ILE A 604 -20.85 -13.02 28.76
N ALA A 605 -22.11 -13.46 28.78
CA ALA A 605 -22.55 -14.73 28.19
C ALA A 605 -23.63 -14.57 27.10
N ASP A 606 -24.14 -13.36 26.87
CA ASP A 606 -25.23 -13.09 25.95
C ASP A 606 -24.73 -13.07 24.49
N THR A 607 -24.85 -14.20 23.80
CA THR A 607 -24.60 -14.26 22.34
C THR A 607 -25.83 -14.82 21.65
N ARG A 608 -26.73 -13.93 21.22
CA ARG A 608 -27.98 -14.32 20.56
C ARG A 608 -27.81 -14.29 19.03
N PRO A 609 -28.47 -15.19 18.28
CA PRO A 609 -28.63 -15.02 16.83
C PRO A 609 -29.51 -13.79 16.56
N HIS A 610 -29.15 -13.00 15.56
CA HIS A 610 -30.05 -11.94 15.05
C HIS A 610 -31.02 -12.50 13.97
N ASP A 611 -30.72 -13.68 13.40
CA ASP A 611 -31.55 -14.48 12.47
C ASP A 611 -30.80 -15.80 12.09
N ARG A 612 -31.41 -16.75 11.35
CA ARG A 612 -30.80 -18.05 10.93
C ARG A 612 -29.52 -17.89 10.08
N TYR A 613 -29.31 -16.72 9.48
CA TYR A 613 -28.14 -16.39 8.63
C TYR A 613 -27.30 -15.19 9.15
N ALA A 614 -27.68 -14.56 10.26
CA ALA A 614 -27.03 -13.35 10.76
C ALA A 614 -25.90 -13.64 11.75
N ALA A 615 -24.94 -12.72 11.86
CA ALA A 615 -23.89 -12.82 12.87
C ALA A 615 -24.48 -12.76 14.29
N ARG A 616 -24.02 -13.63 15.18
CA ARG A 616 -24.35 -13.55 16.61
C ARG A 616 -23.74 -12.27 17.19
N THR A 617 -24.49 -11.51 17.99
CA THR A 617 -24.04 -10.26 18.65
C THR A 617 -24.23 -10.33 20.17
N SER A 618 -23.64 -9.39 20.91
CA SER A 618 -23.76 -9.26 22.37
C SER A 618 -24.15 -7.85 22.75
N ARG A 619 -25.37 -7.67 23.27
CA ARG A 619 -25.87 -6.36 23.70
C ARG A 619 -25.13 -5.88 24.96
N THR A 620 -24.74 -6.80 25.84
CA THR A 620 -23.96 -6.46 27.03
C THR A 620 -22.58 -5.91 26.65
N PHE A 621 -21.92 -6.50 25.66
CA PHE A 621 -20.63 -5.98 25.17
C PHE A 621 -20.78 -4.62 24.48
N ASP A 622 -21.82 -4.44 23.66
CA ASP A 622 -22.14 -3.16 23.02
C ASP A 622 -22.34 -2.05 24.07
N GLY A 623 -23.17 -2.32 25.08
CA GLY A 623 -23.43 -1.39 26.19
C GLY A 623 -22.19 -1.07 27.02
N LEU A 624 -21.32 -2.05 27.27
CA LEU A 624 -20.04 -1.84 27.96
C LEU A 624 -19.13 -0.88 27.17
N CYS A 625 -18.98 -1.10 25.86
CA CYS A 625 -18.15 -0.23 25.01
C CYS A 625 -18.72 1.19 24.95
N LEU A 626 -20.05 1.33 24.81
CA LEU A 626 -20.73 2.62 24.80
C LEU A 626 -20.53 3.38 26.11
N SER A 627 -20.78 2.74 27.25
CA SER A 627 -20.60 3.33 28.58
C SER A 627 -19.17 3.81 28.80
N ARG A 628 -18.18 2.99 28.46
CA ARG A 628 -16.75 3.32 28.61
C ARG A 628 -16.29 4.44 27.69
N SER A 629 -16.94 4.62 26.54
CA SER A 629 -16.53 5.60 25.55
C SER A 629 -16.74 7.04 26.01
N GLY A 630 -17.74 7.28 26.88
CA GLY A 630 -18.18 8.63 27.23
C GLY A 630 -18.71 9.43 26.03
N ALA A 631 -19.06 8.76 24.93
CA ALA A 631 -19.58 9.42 23.74
C ALA A 631 -20.95 10.07 24.02
N PRO A 632 -21.21 11.28 23.48
CA PRO A 632 -22.50 11.96 23.66
C PRO A 632 -23.63 11.13 23.05
N GLN A 633 -24.77 11.06 23.75
CA GLN A 633 -25.97 10.35 23.27
C GLN A 633 -26.77 11.23 22.31
N GLY A 634 -27.45 10.62 21.33
CA GLY A 634 -28.57 11.25 20.62
C GLY A 634 -28.35 11.76 19.19
N SER A 635 -27.21 11.52 18.53
CA SER A 635 -27.08 11.73 17.07
C SER A 635 -25.92 10.93 16.45
N TYR A 636 -26.04 10.55 15.17
CA TYR A 636 -24.98 9.84 14.44
C TYR A 636 -23.72 10.71 14.29
N SER A 637 -22.60 10.24 14.81
CA SER A 637 -21.31 10.93 14.70
C SER A 637 -20.18 9.93 14.49
N VAL A 638 -19.40 10.11 13.41
CA VAL A 638 -18.21 9.29 13.11
C VAL A 638 -17.21 9.34 14.28
N ALA A 639 -17.08 10.49 14.93
CA ALA A 639 -16.21 10.64 16.09
C ALA A 639 -16.74 9.84 17.30
N ALA A 640 -18.05 9.88 17.58
CA ALA A 640 -18.67 9.10 18.64
C ALA A 640 -18.54 7.59 18.39
N ASN A 641 -18.81 7.13 17.16
CA ASN A 641 -18.60 5.74 16.75
C ASN A 641 -17.15 5.30 16.92
N GLY A 642 -16.20 6.15 16.52
CA GLY A 642 -14.78 5.90 16.71
C GLY A 642 -14.38 5.75 18.17
N MET A 643 -14.96 6.55 19.08
CA MET A 643 -14.76 6.41 20.52
C MET A 643 -15.27 5.05 21.05
N VAL A 644 -16.42 4.57 20.57
CA VAL A 644 -16.96 3.24 20.95
C VAL A 644 -16.09 2.11 20.39
N ILE A 645 -15.69 2.19 19.13
CA ILE A 645 -14.78 1.22 18.48
C ILE A 645 -13.44 1.16 19.22
N GLU A 646 -12.90 2.31 19.62
CA GLU A 646 -11.65 2.37 20.38
C GLU A 646 -11.74 1.61 21.71
N GLN A 647 -12.88 1.66 22.41
CA GLN A 647 -13.09 0.86 23.62
C GLN A 647 -13.08 -0.63 23.33
N ALA A 648 -13.72 -1.08 22.24
CA ALA A 648 -13.65 -2.48 21.84
C ALA A 648 -12.21 -2.92 21.49
N GLN A 649 -11.44 -2.07 20.81
CA GLN A 649 -10.03 -2.33 20.53
C GLN A 649 -9.18 -2.43 21.81
N ILE A 650 -9.46 -1.59 22.81
CA ILE A 650 -8.79 -1.65 24.13
C ILE A 650 -9.16 -2.94 24.86
N LEU A 651 -10.45 -3.27 24.97
CA LEU A 651 -10.92 -4.46 25.69
C LEU A 651 -10.39 -5.76 25.06
N THR A 652 -10.29 -5.81 23.74
CA THR A 652 -9.79 -6.97 22.98
C THR A 652 -8.28 -6.98 22.79
N THR A 653 -7.57 -5.91 23.20
CA THR A 653 -6.17 -5.60 22.82
C THR A 653 -5.91 -5.66 21.32
N HIS A 654 -6.96 -5.60 20.52
CA HIS A 654 -6.97 -5.78 19.08
C HIS A 654 -6.08 -6.93 18.59
N ASN A 655 -6.33 -8.13 19.13
CA ASN A 655 -5.65 -9.40 18.83
C ASN A 655 -4.25 -9.59 19.42
N LEU A 656 -3.66 -8.61 20.11
CA LEU A 656 -2.34 -8.81 20.74
C LEU A 656 -2.37 -9.94 21.78
N ALA A 657 -3.40 -9.98 22.64
CA ALA A 657 -3.57 -11.08 23.58
C ALA A 657 -3.82 -12.42 22.88
N THR A 658 -4.56 -12.44 21.77
CA THR A 658 -4.77 -13.66 20.97
C THR A 658 -3.44 -14.19 20.43
N LEU A 659 -2.59 -13.32 19.88
CA LEU A 659 -1.25 -13.67 19.40
C LEU A 659 -0.33 -14.19 20.52
N VAL A 660 -0.27 -13.48 21.64
CA VAL A 660 0.65 -13.83 22.73
C VAL A 660 0.17 -15.04 23.52
N HIS A 661 -1.12 -15.09 23.89
CA HIS A 661 -1.65 -16.11 24.79
C HIS A 661 -2.10 -17.39 24.07
N ARG A 662 -2.78 -17.28 22.92
CA ARG A 662 -3.35 -18.44 22.23
C ARG A 662 -2.45 -19.00 21.15
N VAL A 663 -1.82 -18.14 20.34
CA VAL A 663 -0.84 -18.57 19.32
C VAL A 663 0.53 -18.87 19.95
N GLY A 664 0.87 -18.19 21.04
CA GLY A 664 2.14 -18.38 21.76
C GLY A 664 3.32 -17.68 21.10
N VAL A 665 3.08 -16.53 20.48
CA VAL A 665 4.11 -15.68 19.83
C VAL A 665 5.16 -15.23 20.85
N ARG A 666 6.44 -15.41 20.50
CA ARG A 666 7.59 -14.96 21.30
C ARG A 666 8.56 -14.15 20.44
N PRO A 667 8.40 -12.82 20.38
CA PRO A 667 9.25 -11.95 19.56
C PRO A 667 10.71 -12.06 19.98
N ALA A 668 11.60 -12.12 18.99
CA ALA A 668 13.03 -12.35 19.18
C ALA A 668 13.69 -11.23 20.00
N ALA A 669 13.21 -9.99 19.84
CA ALA A 669 13.74 -8.86 20.59
C ALA A 669 13.29 -8.80 22.06
N GLY A 670 12.27 -9.58 22.43
CA GLY A 670 11.65 -9.54 23.76
C GLY A 670 10.71 -8.36 24.00
N TRP A 671 9.86 -8.50 25.02
CA TRP A 671 8.77 -7.55 25.30
C TRP A 671 9.25 -6.15 25.68
N ARG A 672 10.36 -6.04 26.40
CA ARG A 672 10.90 -4.73 26.80
C ARG A 672 11.37 -3.92 25.59
N ALA A 673 12.10 -4.55 24.67
CA ALA A 673 12.54 -3.90 23.45
C ALA A 673 11.35 -3.49 22.57
N LEU A 674 10.29 -4.30 22.52
CA LEU A 674 9.06 -3.95 21.81
C LEU A 674 8.34 -2.76 22.42
N ALA A 675 8.26 -2.66 23.75
CA ALA A 675 7.70 -1.49 24.43
C ALA A 675 8.48 -0.22 24.06
N ASP A 676 9.81 -0.28 24.10
CA ASP A 676 10.70 0.83 23.74
C ASP A 676 10.54 1.25 22.26
N ARG A 677 10.45 0.28 21.34
CA ARG A 677 10.21 0.56 19.91
C ARG A 677 8.83 1.15 19.67
N ALA A 678 7.80 0.66 20.36
CA ALA A 678 6.44 1.23 20.26
C ALA A 678 6.38 2.67 20.78
N PHE A 679 7.10 3.00 21.86
CA PHE A 679 7.24 4.38 22.32
C PHE A 679 7.96 5.27 21.28
N THR A 680 9.02 4.75 20.66
CA THR A 680 9.74 5.46 19.59
C THR A 680 8.82 5.77 18.40
N VAL A 681 7.93 4.83 18.04
CA VAL A 681 6.91 5.05 17.02
C VAL A 681 5.92 6.14 17.44
N ALA A 682 5.44 6.14 18.68
CA ALA A 682 4.55 7.18 19.20
C ALA A 682 5.20 8.59 19.17
N ALA A 683 6.46 8.70 19.58
CA ALA A 683 7.23 9.94 19.54
C ALA A 683 7.43 10.44 18.09
N ARG A 684 7.83 9.55 17.16
CA ARG A 684 7.97 9.87 15.73
C ARG A 684 6.66 10.33 15.11
N LEU A 685 5.53 9.68 15.41
CA LEU A 685 4.23 10.09 14.89
C LEU A 685 3.79 11.44 15.48
N THR A 686 4.12 11.69 16.76
CA THR A 686 3.85 12.98 17.42
C THR A 686 4.63 14.12 16.77
N SER A 687 5.88 13.90 16.35
CA SER A 687 6.68 14.92 15.66
C SER A 687 6.08 15.33 14.29
N GLN A 688 5.23 14.49 13.71
CA GLN A 688 4.55 14.77 12.44
C GLN A 688 3.30 15.63 12.61
N LEU A 689 2.84 15.93 13.83
CA LEU A 689 1.60 16.68 14.06
C LEU A 689 1.70 18.17 13.77
N GLU A 690 2.88 18.78 13.91
CA GLU A 690 3.07 20.23 13.93
C GLU A 690 2.74 20.94 12.60
N HIS A 691 2.78 20.20 11.49
CA HIS A 691 2.49 20.72 10.15
C HIS A 691 1.53 19.83 9.37
N ASN A 692 0.80 18.94 10.06
CA ASN A 692 -0.12 18.04 9.39
C ASN A 692 -1.50 18.72 9.23
N PRO A 693 -1.96 19.00 8.00
CA PRO A 693 -3.28 19.59 7.77
C PRO A 693 -4.43 18.66 8.18
N ARG A 694 -4.17 17.36 8.39
CA ARG A 694 -5.14 16.33 8.77
C ARG A 694 -4.59 15.47 9.93
N PRO A 695 -4.45 16.03 11.13
CA PRO A 695 -3.71 15.40 12.23
C PRO A 695 -4.45 14.23 12.90
N LEU A 696 -5.76 14.08 12.68
CA LEU A 696 -6.59 13.13 13.43
C LEU A 696 -6.20 11.66 13.18
N SER A 697 -5.84 11.28 11.95
CA SER A 697 -5.37 9.92 11.67
C SER A 697 -4.03 9.65 12.36
N THR A 698 -3.12 10.62 12.36
CA THR A 698 -1.83 10.49 13.05
C THR A 698 -2.02 10.39 14.57
N ILE A 699 -2.97 11.14 15.16
CA ILE A 699 -3.31 11.02 16.58
C ILE A 699 -3.82 9.61 16.90
N LYS A 700 -4.69 9.04 16.04
CA LYS A 700 -5.15 7.66 16.15
C LYS A 700 -3.97 6.68 16.18
N ASP A 701 -3.02 6.85 15.24
CA ASP A 701 -1.83 6.00 15.15
C ASP A 701 -0.88 6.18 16.36
N VAL A 702 -0.78 7.38 16.93
CA VAL A 702 -0.05 7.63 18.20
C VAL A 702 -0.69 6.82 19.34
N ALA A 703 -2.02 6.83 19.46
CA ALA A 703 -2.72 6.04 20.47
C ALA A 703 -2.56 4.51 20.24
N TYR A 704 -2.48 4.06 18.99
CA TYR A 704 -2.19 2.67 18.66
C TYR A 704 -0.81 2.25 19.16
N ALA A 705 0.21 3.08 18.86
CA ALA A 705 1.57 2.87 19.33
C ALA A 705 1.68 2.86 20.86
N TRP A 706 0.97 3.79 21.51
CA TRP A 706 0.90 3.85 22.97
C TRP A 706 0.24 2.62 23.58
N ARG A 707 -0.87 2.14 23.01
CA ARG A 707 -1.55 0.91 23.47
C ARG A 707 -0.65 -0.32 23.39
N HIS A 708 0.09 -0.49 22.30
CA HIS A 708 1.06 -1.57 22.17
C HIS A 708 2.16 -1.47 23.22
N MET A 709 2.71 -0.28 23.45
CA MET A 709 3.71 -0.05 24.49
C MET A 709 3.20 -0.47 25.86
N VAL A 710 2.02 0.01 26.29
CA VAL A 710 1.43 -0.36 27.58
C VAL A 710 1.14 -1.87 27.66
N PHE A 711 0.68 -2.47 26.56
CA PHE A 711 0.48 -3.92 26.48
C PHE A 711 1.79 -4.69 26.69
N PHE A 712 2.86 -4.36 25.97
CA PHE A 712 4.15 -5.03 26.09
C PHE A 712 4.75 -4.86 27.49
N MET A 713 4.62 -3.68 28.11
CA MET A 713 5.02 -3.43 29.50
C MET A 713 4.23 -4.27 30.52
N SER A 714 3.06 -4.77 30.14
CA SER A 714 2.17 -5.56 31.01
C SER A 714 2.45 -7.06 30.96
N LEU A 715 3.29 -7.52 30.03
CA LEU A 715 3.60 -8.94 29.85
C LEU A 715 4.70 -9.41 30.82
N PRO A 716 4.61 -10.68 31.29
CA PRO A 716 5.70 -11.30 32.03
C PRO A 716 7.02 -11.25 31.25
N GLY A 717 8.11 -10.83 31.91
CA GLY A 717 9.43 -10.68 31.29
C GLY A 717 9.72 -9.30 30.66
N ALA A 718 8.78 -8.35 30.71
CA ALA A 718 9.03 -6.97 30.28
C ALA A 718 9.83 -6.12 31.30
N GLY A 719 9.98 -6.61 32.53
CA GLY A 719 10.58 -5.89 33.67
C GLY A 719 9.54 -5.18 34.53
N ASP A 720 9.99 -4.47 35.56
CA ASP A 720 9.10 -3.69 36.43
C ASP A 720 8.47 -2.50 35.67
N PRO A 721 7.13 -2.37 35.66
CA PRO A 721 6.44 -1.23 35.07
C PRO A 721 6.90 0.13 35.58
N ARG A 722 7.23 0.28 36.88
CA ARG A 722 7.65 1.57 37.46
C ARG A 722 9.01 1.98 36.93
N GLY A 723 10.00 1.09 37.02
CA GLY A 723 11.32 1.33 36.44
C GLY A 723 11.27 1.60 34.93
N THR A 724 10.41 0.87 34.21
CA THR A 724 10.21 1.08 32.76
C THR A 724 9.63 2.46 32.44
N ALA A 725 8.59 2.88 33.16
CA ALA A 725 8.00 4.21 32.98
C ALA A 725 9.00 5.34 33.30
N GLY A 726 9.85 5.16 34.31
CA GLY A 726 10.94 6.10 34.63
C GLY A 726 11.95 6.26 33.49
N LEU A 727 12.35 5.16 32.85
CA LEU A 727 13.26 5.18 31.69
C LEU A 727 12.61 5.87 30.47
N LEU A 728 11.31 5.68 30.25
CA LEU A 728 10.58 6.38 29.20
C LEU A 728 10.51 7.89 29.47
N SER A 729 10.42 8.32 30.74
CA SER A 729 10.48 9.74 31.13
C SER A 729 11.82 10.38 30.77
N ALA A 730 12.94 9.71 31.05
CA ALA A 730 14.26 10.19 30.65
C ALA A 730 14.36 10.36 29.12
N ARG A 731 13.88 9.36 28.35
CA ARG A 731 13.85 9.42 26.88
C ARG A 731 12.95 10.52 26.34
N LEU A 732 11.82 10.79 26.97
CA LEU A 732 10.93 11.86 26.55
C LEU A 732 11.60 13.23 26.73
N SER A 733 12.40 13.41 27.80
CA SER A 733 13.15 14.65 28.02
C SER A 733 14.20 14.93 26.95
N GLU A 734 14.71 13.90 26.27
CA GLU A 734 15.62 14.01 25.11
C GLU A 734 14.92 14.37 23.79
N GLN A 735 13.58 14.29 23.74
CA GLN A 735 12.82 14.62 22.53
C GLN A 735 12.72 16.14 22.30
N PRO A 736 12.50 16.58 21.05
CA PRO A 736 12.21 17.98 20.76
C PRO A 736 11.03 18.51 21.60
N PRO A 737 11.02 19.80 22.00
CA PRO A 737 9.99 20.37 22.87
C PRO A 737 8.56 20.08 22.41
N GLY A 738 8.28 20.21 21.11
CA GLY A 738 6.96 19.92 20.56
C GLY A 738 6.50 18.48 20.73
N VAL A 739 7.41 17.50 20.79
CA VAL A 739 7.06 16.09 21.08
C VAL A 739 6.93 15.87 22.58
N ARG A 740 7.91 16.36 23.34
CA ARG A 740 7.97 16.26 24.80
C ARG A 740 6.70 16.80 25.45
N ASP A 741 6.34 18.04 25.14
CA ASP A 741 5.24 18.76 25.79
C ASP A 741 3.88 18.11 25.44
N ARG A 742 3.76 17.53 24.24
CA ARG A 742 2.56 16.81 23.80
C ARG A 742 2.40 15.44 24.48
N LEU A 743 3.48 14.68 24.69
CA LEU A 743 3.40 13.36 25.31
C LEU A 743 3.55 13.38 26.84
N ALA A 744 4.04 14.47 27.44
CA ALA A 744 4.24 14.58 28.88
C ALA A 744 2.98 14.25 29.71
N PRO A 745 1.75 14.70 29.35
CA PRO A 745 0.54 14.32 30.09
C PRO A 745 0.27 12.81 30.05
N ALA A 746 0.45 12.17 28.89
CA ALA A 746 0.26 10.72 28.75
C ALA A 746 1.24 9.93 29.61
N LEU A 747 2.51 10.37 29.61
CA LEU A 747 3.58 9.72 30.36
C LEU A 747 3.45 9.93 31.88
N ALA A 748 3.06 11.12 32.32
CA ALA A 748 2.73 11.38 33.73
C ALA A 748 1.58 10.47 34.21
N GLY A 749 0.55 10.27 33.37
CA GLY A 749 -0.52 9.31 33.65
C GLY A 749 -0.02 7.86 33.76
N LEU A 750 0.90 7.44 32.87
CA LEU A 750 1.50 6.10 32.92
C LEU A 750 2.32 5.89 34.20
N VAL A 751 3.15 6.87 34.59
CA VAL A 751 3.94 6.83 35.83
C VAL A 751 3.02 6.72 37.05
N HIS A 752 1.95 7.53 37.10
CA HIS A 752 0.98 7.50 38.19
C HIS A 752 0.33 6.11 38.34
N VAL A 753 -0.12 5.51 37.24
CA VAL A 753 -0.74 4.16 37.27
C VAL A 753 0.28 3.06 37.57
N ALA A 754 1.50 3.16 37.06
CA ALA A 754 2.57 2.23 37.39
C ALA A 754 2.91 2.29 38.89
N ALA A 755 2.81 3.48 39.51
CA ALA A 755 2.96 3.65 40.95
C ALA A 755 1.79 3.05 41.77
N GLY A 756 0.67 2.68 41.14
CA GLY A 756 -0.50 2.10 41.80
C GLY A 756 -1.70 3.05 41.90
N GLY A 757 -1.59 4.26 41.36
CA GLY A 757 -2.71 5.21 41.25
C GLY A 757 -3.73 4.81 40.18
N SER A 758 -4.83 5.56 40.11
CA SER A 758 -5.94 5.34 39.18
C SER A 758 -6.44 6.65 38.59
N PHE A 759 -6.86 6.63 37.32
CA PHE A 759 -7.49 7.79 36.69
C PHE A 759 -8.88 8.05 37.27
N ALA A 760 -9.26 9.33 37.36
CA ALA A 760 -10.64 9.75 37.54
C ALA A 760 -11.50 9.33 36.31
N PRO A 761 -12.85 9.36 36.40
CA PRO A 761 -13.74 8.96 35.30
C PRO A 761 -13.45 9.64 33.95
N GLY A 762 -13.00 10.89 33.96
CA GLY A 762 -12.59 11.65 32.77
C GLY A 762 -11.23 11.27 32.17
N GLY A 763 -10.52 10.29 32.73
CA GLY A 763 -9.21 9.85 32.24
C GLY A 763 -8.04 10.76 32.68
N THR A 764 -8.20 11.54 33.75
CA THR A 764 -7.18 12.44 34.30
C THR A 764 -6.70 11.96 35.67
N ALA A 765 -5.47 12.30 36.04
CA ALA A 765 -4.88 12.05 37.35
C ALA A 765 -4.17 13.31 37.87
N ASP A 766 -3.89 13.35 39.18
CA ASP A 766 -3.17 14.44 39.81
C ASP A 766 -1.79 14.65 39.17
N GLY A 767 -1.29 15.89 39.19
CA GLY A 767 -0.04 16.26 38.51
C GLY A 767 -0.16 16.37 36.98
N GLY A 768 -1.39 16.47 36.45
CA GLY A 768 -1.64 16.68 35.01
C GLY A 768 -1.58 15.42 34.15
N GLY A 769 -1.55 14.23 34.77
CA GLY A 769 -1.53 12.95 34.08
C GLY A 769 -2.82 12.70 33.30
N ARG A 770 -2.71 12.10 32.11
CA ARG A 770 -3.84 11.78 31.23
C ARG A 770 -3.74 10.38 30.64
N ARG A 771 -4.88 9.71 30.51
CA ARG A 771 -5.01 8.49 29.71
C ARG A 771 -5.01 8.86 28.23
N LEU A 772 -4.11 8.25 27.46
CA LEU A 772 -4.03 8.50 26.03
C LEU A 772 -5.02 7.62 25.26
N LEU A 773 -5.94 8.28 24.55
CA LEU A 773 -6.89 7.72 23.60
C LEU A 773 -6.70 8.43 22.25
N GLY A 774 -7.20 7.85 21.16
CA GLY A 774 -7.06 8.35 19.80
C GLY A 774 -8.30 9.06 19.28
N TRP A 775 -9.48 8.81 19.86
CA TRP A 775 -10.74 9.42 19.46
C TRP A 775 -11.29 10.41 20.49
N SER A 776 -11.99 11.42 19.99
CA SER A 776 -12.67 12.44 20.79
C SER A 776 -13.80 13.06 19.97
N ALA A 777 -14.94 13.34 20.61
CA ALA A 777 -16.05 14.08 20.00
C ALA A 777 -15.74 15.58 19.82
N GLY A 778 -14.82 16.12 20.64
CA GLY A 778 -14.33 17.50 20.57
C GLY A 778 -12.88 17.61 20.10
N ALA A 779 -12.26 18.79 20.30
CA ALA A 779 -10.86 18.99 19.97
C ALA A 779 -9.94 18.08 20.81
N HIS A 780 -9.19 17.21 20.13
CA HIS A 780 -8.24 16.34 20.80
C HIS A 780 -7.07 17.13 21.39
N TRP A 781 -6.67 16.83 22.63
CA TRP A 781 -5.65 17.62 23.36
C TRP A 781 -4.22 17.47 22.82
N LEU A 782 -3.93 16.45 22.01
CA LEU A 782 -2.69 16.34 21.22
C LEU A 782 -2.64 17.27 19.99
N ARG A 783 -3.74 17.96 19.63
CA ARG A 783 -3.72 18.86 18.47
C ARG A 783 -2.76 20.03 18.71
N PRO A 784 -2.09 20.54 17.66
CA PRO A 784 -1.35 21.79 17.76
C PRO A 784 -2.27 22.90 18.26
N ALA A 785 -1.79 23.74 19.19
CA ALA A 785 -2.49 24.96 19.56
C ALA A 785 -2.66 25.80 18.28
N THR A 786 -3.90 26.08 17.89
CA THR A 786 -4.16 26.91 16.73
C THR A 786 -3.61 28.30 17.04
N ILE A 787 -2.52 28.71 16.39
CA ILE A 787 -2.13 30.12 16.37
C ILE A 787 -3.31 30.84 15.72
N ARG A 788 -4.11 31.55 16.52
CA ARG A 788 -5.02 32.57 15.98
C ARG A 788 -4.11 33.54 15.24
N ARG A 789 -4.13 33.51 13.91
CA ARG A 789 -3.68 34.66 13.12
C ARG A 789 -4.65 35.78 13.47
N ASN A 790 -4.26 36.63 14.42
CA ASN A 790 -4.92 37.91 14.65
C ASN A 790 -4.71 38.75 13.38
N GLY A 791 -5.80 39.29 12.84
CA GLY A 791 -5.82 40.43 11.91
C GLY A 791 -5.37 40.12 10.50
#